data_AF-A0A8T0CWA9-F1
#
_entry.id   AF-A0A8T0CWA9-F1
#
_cell.length_a   1.000
_cell.length_b   1.000
_cell.length_c   1.000
_cell.angle_alpha   90.00
_cell.angle_beta   90.00
_cell.angle_gamma   90.00
#
_symmetry.space_group_name_H-M   'P 1'
#
loop_
_entity.id
_entity.type
_entity.pdbx_description
1 polymer ?
#
loop_
_entity_poly.entity_id
_entity_poly.type
_entity_poly.pdbx_seq_one_letter_code
_entity_poly.pdbx_strand_id
1 'polypeptide(L)'
;MERAGLQKDVLSKTYEQVESQASSILLFTLQWKELEERFDGIRRSLECRAKELREGERSLADRAREVASQEEGLRSAWQRIEECEEEVRRKKMELRSVEMRLQECKDEHRKKESELVLTQDALSECNSLIRDKQEELRTMVEVTEDCRQDYDSKKEEVEVLRQELDLKEKKVKSVQNLLEENSRELNAQAEKLGSVKRFLNECSRVVDIKREELSVVHSELDQRLEAREEGEKRLRVMEHTIKECVEKVAIKARELQFLEDKTKDCQVELKAKEEELRGIHEFIEERSKELESKESQLHSINIMIEELRYKKEEFEEIDRLINERSAALALKDSELGSIETAIGKLSRELKSKEGELENMMKREKQCKEETESKKENLVSIQAKLEEAAKALDLKSRELNTVQASIEDRNLELASKKRQLESIQIDITQRAEQLLLKEQELAFLQSSALECAKSLESKKKQCDLMQNPITECSQELESKTRQLESVQQRSSECFADLELKEKQLHKLDVSIGEHSQVPEMIKKECNVQCMELELGKQRLDSIEKSLEKRSREMESRARTSVHAGVVAQNWKHPSINKPVLASCQNSQPTIAFDGKKLQTSLYQLFLGQNRLCHKVLEIIQTSDDAAKLVLNAMEQFYPPDLGNRDGLPGIGVIRRSCIFLLENLIRSAAEIKPQEREAAMKLAVEWKGKLKFPTSAEHSLEILGFLKLIEAYKLASAFNANEIQDLINSVSQFEKAQESQQVPGSSAVPLVLKYGDGSIS
;
A
#
# COMPACT_ATOMS: atom_id res chain seq x y z
N MET A 1 25.39 -122.21 41.96
CA MET A 1 25.46 -120.77 42.28
C MET A 1 25.87 -119.94 41.06
N GLU A 2 26.56 -120.51 40.06
CA GLU A 2 27.24 -119.74 38.99
C GLU A 2 26.34 -118.78 38.21
N ARG A 3 25.05 -119.09 38.03
CA ARG A 3 24.11 -118.23 37.29
C ARG A 3 24.03 -116.80 37.86
N ALA A 4 24.14 -116.65 39.18
CA ALA A 4 24.16 -115.35 39.85
C ALA A 4 25.51 -114.63 39.74
N GLY A 5 26.63 -115.39 39.70
CA GLY A 5 27.95 -114.83 39.43
C GLY A 5 28.06 -114.28 38.01
N LEU A 6 27.63 -115.05 37.00
CA LEU A 6 27.55 -114.61 35.61
C LEU A 6 26.65 -113.38 35.44
N GLN A 7 25.51 -113.30 36.12
CA GLN A 7 24.67 -112.10 36.12
C GLN A 7 25.37 -110.90 36.77
N LYS A 8 26.12 -111.08 37.86
CA LYS A 8 26.89 -110.02 38.52
C LYS A 8 28.01 -109.49 37.62
N ASP A 9 28.76 -110.37 36.96
CA ASP A 9 29.85 -109.96 36.06
C ASP A 9 29.34 -109.26 34.80
N VAL A 10 28.20 -109.69 34.26
CA VAL A 10 27.50 -108.97 33.19
C VAL A 10 27.05 -107.58 33.68
N LEU A 11 26.45 -107.49 34.88
CA LEU A 11 26.04 -106.21 35.48
C LEU A 11 27.24 -105.27 35.70
N SER A 12 28.36 -105.75 36.24
CA SER A 12 29.57 -104.93 36.43
C SER A 12 30.11 -104.41 35.10
N LYS A 13 30.20 -105.26 34.07
CA LYS A 13 30.62 -104.86 32.73
C LYS A 13 29.65 -103.84 32.09
N THR A 14 28.35 -104.00 32.27
CA THR A 14 27.38 -102.99 31.80
C THR A 14 27.48 -101.68 32.60
N TYR A 15 27.80 -101.73 33.90
CA TYR A 15 28.02 -100.55 34.72
C TYR A 15 29.28 -99.80 34.28
N GLU A 16 30.42 -100.49 34.14
CA GLU A 16 31.69 -99.95 33.62
C GLU A 16 31.54 -99.39 32.20
N GLN A 17 30.71 -100.03 31.36
CA GLN A 17 30.39 -99.54 30.01
C GLN A 17 29.49 -98.28 30.04
N VAL A 18 28.56 -98.17 30.99
CA VAL A 18 27.75 -96.95 31.20
C VAL A 18 28.61 -95.82 31.79
N GLU A 19 29.49 -96.12 32.74
CA GLU A 19 30.38 -95.15 33.39
C GLU A 19 31.41 -94.58 32.40
N SER A 20 32.00 -95.42 31.56
CA SER A 20 32.88 -94.96 30.46
C SER A 20 32.14 -94.19 29.36
N GLN A 21 30.87 -94.51 29.08
CA GLN A 21 30.04 -93.72 28.16
C GLN A 21 29.55 -92.40 28.78
N ALA A 22 29.40 -92.31 30.10
CA ALA A 22 28.94 -91.09 30.79
C ALA A 22 29.87 -89.89 30.50
N SER A 23 31.19 -90.09 30.42
CA SER A 23 32.14 -89.05 30.01
C SER A 23 31.88 -88.53 28.59
N SER A 24 31.49 -89.40 27.66
CA SER A 24 31.13 -89.01 26.28
C SER A 24 29.79 -88.25 26.24
N ILE A 25 28.81 -88.63 27.06
CA ILE A 25 27.52 -87.93 27.18
C ILE A 25 27.70 -86.54 27.79
N LEU A 26 28.55 -86.41 28.82
CA LEU A 26 28.90 -85.10 29.41
C LEU A 26 29.62 -84.20 28.41
N LEU A 27 30.58 -84.73 27.65
CA LEU A 27 31.27 -83.98 26.59
C LEU A 27 30.30 -83.51 25.49
N PHE A 28 29.41 -84.39 25.02
CA PHE A 28 28.38 -84.04 24.05
C PHE A 28 27.41 -82.97 24.60
N THR A 29 27.04 -83.05 25.88
CA THR A 29 26.18 -82.05 26.54
C THR A 29 26.87 -80.68 26.62
N LEU A 30 28.19 -80.66 26.86
CA LEU A 30 28.98 -79.42 26.83
C LEU A 30 29.04 -78.83 25.40
N GLN A 31 29.33 -79.66 24.40
CA GLN A 31 29.36 -79.26 22.99
C GLN A 31 27.99 -78.77 22.49
N TRP A 32 26.89 -79.37 22.95
CA TRP A 32 25.53 -78.90 22.65
C TRP A 32 25.30 -77.50 23.23
N LYS A 33 25.69 -77.24 24.49
CA LYS A 33 25.59 -75.90 25.08
C LYS A 33 26.44 -74.86 24.35
N GLU A 34 27.67 -75.18 23.97
CA GLU A 34 28.49 -74.26 23.15
C GLU A 34 27.82 -73.95 21.80
N LEU A 35 27.18 -74.94 21.18
CA LEU A 35 26.47 -74.77 19.91
C LEU A 35 25.19 -73.93 20.09
N GLU A 36 24.46 -74.14 21.18
CA GLU A 36 23.24 -73.43 21.56
C GLU A 36 23.55 -71.95 21.89
N GLU A 37 24.59 -71.67 22.68
CA GLU A 37 25.08 -70.30 22.93
C GLU A 37 25.55 -69.60 21.65
N ARG A 38 26.20 -70.31 20.72
CA ARG A 38 26.58 -69.78 19.40
C ARG A 38 25.35 -69.43 18.56
N PHE A 39 24.33 -70.29 18.51
CA PHE A 39 23.09 -70.00 17.79
C PHE A 39 22.31 -68.84 18.42
N ASP A 40 22.26 -68.74 19.76
CA ASP A 40 21.68 -67.60 20.47
C ASP A 40 22.48 -66.31 20.23
N GLY A 41 23.80 -66.39 20.10
CA GLY A 41 24.67 -65.27 19.73
C GLY A 41 24.40 -64.79 18.30
N ILE A 42 24.27 -65.72 17.35
CA ILE A 42 23.91 -65.43 15.96
C ILE A 42 22.49 -64.83 15.88
N ARG A 43 21.51 -65.37 16.63
CA ARG A 43 20.14 -64.85 16.69
C ARG A 43 20.12 -63.40 17.18
N ARG A 44 20.79 -63.11 18.30
CA ARG A 44 20.94 -61.74 18.84
C ARG A 44 21.62 -60.79 17.85
N SER A 45 22.67 -61.24 17.15
CA SER A 45 23.36 -60.44 16.13
C SER A 45 22.45 -60.12 14.93
N LEU A 46 21.67 -61.10 14.45
CA LEU A 46 20.70 -60.90 13.37
C LEU A 46 19.53 -59.99 13.81
N GLU A 47 19.06 -60.12 15.05
CA GLU A 47 18.03 -59.23 15.61
C GLU A 47 18.50 -57.77 15.74
N CYS A 48 19.76 -57.54 16.13
CA CYS A 48 20.36 -56.20 16.12
C CYS A 48 20.45 -55.64 14.69
N ARG A 49 21.03 -56.38 13.74
CA ARG A 49 21.07 -55.97 12.33
C ARG A 49 19.69 -55.72 11.73
N ALA A 50 18.67 -56.49 12.13
CA ALA A 50 17.30 -56.25 11.69
C ALA A 50 16.68 -54.98 12.32
N LYS A 51 17.10 -54.57 13.52
CA LYS A 51 16.71 -53.26 14.10
C LYS A 51 17.41 -52.11 13.37
N GLU A 52 18.74 -52.21 13.22
CA GLU A 52 19.59 -51.26 12.49
C GLU A 52 19.07 -51.01 11.07
N LEU A 53 18.75 -52.06 10.31
CA LEU A 53 18.19 -51.93 8.97
C LEU A 53 16.84 -51.20 8.95
N ARG A 54 15.92 -51.53 9.88
CA ARG A 54 14.63 -50.82 10.02
C ARG A 54 14.77 -49.38 10.52
N GLU A 55 15.93 -48.99 11.03
CA GLU A 55 16.26 -47.61 11.43
C GLU A 55 16.89 -46.85 10.26
N GLY A 56 17.73 -47.52 9.47
CA GLY A 56 18.18 -47.04 8.16
C GLY A 56 17.01 -46.82 7.19
N GLU A 57 16.08 -47.76 7.06
CA GLU A 57 14.88 -47.64 6.22
C GLU A 57 14.00 -46.45 6.63
N ARG A 58 13.76 -46.27 7.94
CA ARG A 58 13.03 -45.11 8.47
C ARG A 58 13.76 -43.80 8.15
N SER A 59 15.06 -43.71 8.46
CA SER A 59 15.88 -42.52 8.18
C SER A 59 15.93 -42.17 6.69
N LEU A 60 16.00 -43.18 5.80
CA LEU A 60 15.92 -42.98 4.35
C LEU A 60 14.52 -42.51 3.91
N ALA A 61 13.45 -43.03 4.50
CA ALA A 61 12.08 -42.59 4.22
C ALA A 61 11.80 -41.17 4.74
N ASP A 62 12.39 -40.76 5.87
CA ASP A 62 12.36 -39.38 6.36
C ASP A 62 13.09 -38.43 5.40
N ARG A 63 14.32 -38.78 5.01
CA ARG A 63 15.11 -38.01 4.03
C ARG A 63 14.44 -37.95 2.65
N ALA A 64 13.76 -39.00 2.20
CA ALA A 64 13.02 -39.00 0.95
C ALA A 64 11.82 -38.03 0.99
N ARG A 65 11.11 -37.95 2.13
CA ARG A 65 10.05 -36.94 2.35
C ARG A 65 10.61 -35.52 2.39
N GLU A 66 11.77 -35.32 3.01
CA GLU A 66 12.44 -34.01 3.05
C GLU A 66 12.87 -33.55 1.64
N VAL A 67 13.48 -34.43 0.85
CA VAL A 67 13.84 -34.14 -0.56
C VAL A 67 12.61 -33.85 -1.42
N ALA A 68 11.52 -34.62 -1.27
CA ALA A 68 10.27 -34.35 -2.00
C ALA A 68 9.67 -32.97 -1.66
N SER A 69 9.70 -32.57 -0.39
CA SER A 69 9.29 -31.23 0.05
C SER A 69 10.18 -30.12 -0.52
N GLN A 70 11.50 -30.35 -0.59
CA GLN A 70 12.44 -29.42 -1.22
C GLN A 70 12.22 -29.33 -2.74
N GLU A 71 11.93 -30.44 -3.44
CA GLU A 71 11.56 -30.42 -4.85
C GLU A 71 10.26 -29.63 -5.11
N GLU A 72 9.24 -29.79 -4.26
CA GLU A 72 7.98 -29.05 -4.41
C GLU A 72 8.15 -27.55 -4.13
N GLY A 73 8.99 -27.20 -3.15
CA GLY A 73 9.44 -25.83 -2.91
C GLY A 73 10.22 -25.24 -4.09
N LEU A 74 11.08 -26.03 -4.75
CA LEU A 74 11.80 -25.63 -5.96
C LEU A 74 10.88 -25.46 -7.17
N ARG A 75 9.93 -26.37 -7.40
CA ARG A 75 8.89 -26.23 -8.45
C ARG A 75 8.10 -24.92 -8.26
N SER A 76 7.70 -24.64 -7.02
CA SER A 76 7.02 -23.41 -6.60
C SER A 76 7.91 -22.15 -6.70
N ALA A 77 9.23 -22.29 -6.79
CA ALA A 77 10.15 -21.19 -7.07
C ALA A 77 10.32 -20.97 -8.59
N TRP A 78 10.48 -22.05 -9.36
CA TRP A 78 10.57 -21.99 -10.83
C TRP A 78 9.34 -21.36 -11.48
N GLN A 79 8.13 -21.75 -11.07
CA GLN A 79 6.91 -21.14 -11.61
C GLN A 79 6.86 -19.63 -11.37
N ARG A 80 7.28 -19.16 -10.18
CA ARG A 80 7.35 -17.71 -9.89
C ARG A 80 8.44 -16.98 -10.69
N ILE A 81 9.51 -17.68 -11.09
CA ILE A 81 10.53 -17.12 -12.00
C ILE A 81 9.93 -16.98 -13.40
N GLU A 82 9.26 -18.00 -13.92
CA GLU A 82 8.58 -17.98 -15.23
C GLU A 82 7.50 -16.88 -15.30
N GLU A 83 6.67 -16.74 -14.25
CA GLU A 83 5.72 -15.63 -14.08
C GLU A 83 6.39 -14.24 -14.09
N CYS A 84 7.57 -14.12 -13.46
CA CYS A 84 8.37 -12.88 -13.48
C CYS A 84 9.01 -12.60 -14.85
N GLU A 85 9.49 -13.62 -15.55
CA GLU A 85 10.05 -13.48 -16.90
C GLU A 85 8.97 -13.06 -17.90
N GLU A 86 7.76 -13.62 -17.80
CA GLU A 86 6.59 -13.23 -18.60
C GLU A 86 6.10 -11.80 -18.29
N GLU A 87 6.17 -11.36 -17.02
CA GLU A 87 5.92 -9.98 -16.61
C GLU A 87 6.97 -9.01 -17.18
N VAL A 88 8.26 -9.36 -17.11
CA VAL A 88 9.35 -8.58 -17.72
C VAL A 88 9.20 -8.54 -19.24
N ARG A 89 8.81 -9.65 -19.88
CA ARG A 89 8.55 -9.73 -21.32
C ARG A 89 7.39 -8.82 -21.73
N ARG A 90 6.29 -8.79 -20.97
CA ARG A 90 5.17 -7.85 -21.19
C ARG A 90 5.62 -6.39 -21.03
N LYS A 91 6.29 -6.04 -19.93
CA LYS A 91 6.83 -4.68 -19.71
C LYS A 91 7.82 -4.25 -20.80
N LYS A 92 8.61 -5.16 -21.37
CA LYS A 92 9.52 -4.91 -22.52
C LYS A 92 8.79 -4.72 -23.86
N MET A 93 7.52 -5.10 -23.98
CA MET A 93 6.66 -4.74 -25.12
C MET A 93 5.97 -3.39 -24.88
N GLU A 94 5.48 -3.15 -23.67
CA GLU A 94 4.88 -1.87 -23.26
C GLU A 94 5.87 -0.71 -23.37
N LEU A 95 7.12 -0.89 -22.90
CA LEU A 95 8.19 0.09 -23.02
C LEU A 95 8.44 0.47 -24.49
N ARG A 96 8.50 -0.51 -25.40
CA ARG A 96 8.67 -0.24 -26.85
C ARG A 96 7.49 0.50 -27.46
N SER A 97 6.27 0.31 -26.95
CA SER A 97 5.09 1.11 -27.33
C SER A 97 5.12 2.53 -26.75
N VAL A 98 5.78 2.76 -25.61
CA VAL A 98 6.03 4.10 -25.06
C VAL A 98 7.14 4.80 -25.85
N GLU A 99 8.25 4.10 -26.16
CA GLU A 99 9.37 4.61 -26.95
C GLU A 99 8.92 5.06 -28.36
N MET A 100 8.08 4.27 -29.02
CA MET A 100 7.48 4.58 -30.32
C MET A 100 6.65 5.88 -30.27
N ARG A 101 5.70 5.97 -29.34
CA ARG A 101 4.86 7.18 -29.16
C ARG A 101 5.65 8.41 -28.71
N LEU A 102 6.74 8.22 -27.97
CA LEU A 102 7.67 9.30 -27.62
C LEU A 102 8.44 9.78 -28.85
N GLN A 103 8.75 8.90 -29.82
CA GLN A 103 9.40 9.29 -31.06
C GLN A 103 8.41 10.01 -32.00
N GLU A 104 7.19 9.49 -32.16
CA GLU A 104 6.10 10.17 -32.88
C GLU A 104 5.86 11.59 -32.35
N CYS A 105 5.80 11.75 -31.02
CA CYS A 105 5.66 13.05 -30.36
C CYS A 105 6.83 14.01 -30.63
N LYS A 106 8.08 13.52 -30.69
CA LYS A 106 9.25 14.34 -31.04
C LYS A 106 9.21 14.79 -32.51
N ASP A 107 8.76 13.94 -33.41
CA ASP A 107 8.71 14.26 -34.84
C ASP A 107 7.51 15.17 -35.16
N GLU A 108 6.40 15.06 -34.44
CA GLU A 108 5.37 16.11 -34.39
C GLU A 108 5.90 17.45 -33.87
N HIS A 109 6.71 17.44 -32.79
CA HIS A 109 7.29 18.65 -32.22
C HIS A 109 8.18 19.37 -33.24
N ARG A 110 9.10 18.62 -33.89
CA ARG A 110 9.96 19.12 -34.98
C ARG A 110 9.16 19.71 -36.14
N LYS A 111 8.03 19.09 -36.51
CA LYS A 111 7.14 19.60 -37.55
C LYS A 111 6.51 20.93 -37.14
N LYS A 112 6.02 21.04 -35.90
CA LYS A 112 5.45 22.27 -35.33
C LYS A 112 6.49 23.39 -35.16
N GLU A 113 7.73 23.07 -34.79
CA GLU A 113 8.86 24.00 -34.77
C GLU A 113 9.18 24.52 -36.18
N SER A 114 9.19 23.64 -37.19
CA SER A 114 9.42 24.02 -38.58
C SER A 114 8.31 24.91 -39.14
N GLU A 115 7.05 24.60 -38.81
CA GLU A 115 5.89 25.43 -39.15
C GLU A 115 5.95 26.80 -38.45
N LEU A 116 6.37 26.84 -37.18
CA LEU A 116 6.55 28.10 -36.43
C LEU A 116 7.61 28.99 -37.07
N VAL A 117 8.77 28.46 -37.45
CA VAL A 117 9.82 29.21 -38.16
C VAL A 117 9.28 29.83 -39.44
N LEU A 118 8.58 29.05 -40.28
CA LEU A 118 7.97 29.58 -41.51
C LEU A 118 6.96 30.70 -41.24
N THR A 119 6.17 30.63 -40.16
CA THR A 119 5.26 31.74 -39.78
C THR A 119 6.01 32.96 -39.25
N GLN A 120 7.17 32.78 -38.60
CA GLN A 120 8.01 33.86 -38.10
C GLN A 120 8.75 34.57 -39.25
N ASP A 121 9.22 33.83 -40.25
CA ASP A 121 9.83 34.38 -41.46
C ASP A 121 8.81 35.18 -42.28
N ALA A 122 7.61 34.63 -42.51
CA ALA A 122 6.51 35.34 -43.18
C ALA A 122 6.07 36.60 -42.41
N LEU A 123 6.10 36.58 -41.06
CA LEU A 123 5.86 37.76 -40.23
C LEU A 123 7.00 38.79 -40.35
N SER A 124 8.26 38.35 -40.49
CA SER A 124 9.42 39.22 -40.74
C SER A 124 9.31 39.93 -42.10
N GLU A 125 8.92 39.20 -43.14
CA GLU A 125 8.64 39.73 -44.49
C GLU A 125 7.51 40.76 -44.46
N CYS A 126 6.37 40.43 -43.82
CA CYS A 126 5.26 41.37 -43.61
C CYS A 126 5.72 42.65 -42.90
N ASN A 127 6.57 42.53 -41.86
CA ASN A 127 7.12 43.66 -41.14
C ASN A 127 8.09 44.49 -41.99
N SER A 128 8.81 43.91 -42.96
CA SER A 128 9.56 44.71 -43.93
C SER A 128 8.62 45.49 -44.84
N LEU A 129 7.67 44.78 -45.48
CA LEU A 129 6.73 45.40 -46.40
C LEU A 129 5.97 46.58 -45.75
N ILE A 130 5.66 46.48 -44.44
CA ILE A 130 5.05 47.56 -43.65
C ILE A 130 6.02 48.75 -43.49
N ARG A 131 7.31 48.54 -43.18
CA ARG A 131 8.30 49.64 -43.14
C ARG A 131 8.46 50.30 -44.50
N ASP A 132 8.54 49.50 -45.55
CA ASP A 132 8.80 49.95 -46.92
C ASP A 132 7.61 50.80 -47.41
N LYS A 133 6.36 50.37 -47.12
CA LYS A 133 5.15 51.19 -47.36
C LYS A 133 5.04 52.41 -46.44
N GLN A 134 5.61 52.40 -45.23
CA GLN A 134 5.71 53.60 -44.40
C GLN A 134 6.71 54.63 -44.95
N GLU A 135 7.75 54.20 -45.67
CA GLU A 135 8.70 55.10 -46.35
C GLU A 135 8.12 55.68 -47.65
N GLU A 136 7.43 54.85 -48.44
CA GLU A 136 6.62 55.34 -49.58
C GLU A 136 5.59 56.38 -49.12
N LEU A 137 4.93 56.16 -47.98
CA LEU A 137 3.98 57.14 -47.42
C LEU A 137 4.66 58.42 -46.90
N ARG A 138 5.88 58.35 -46.35
CA ARG A 138 6.65 59.55 -45.96
C ARG A 138 6.99 60.40 -47.19
N THR A 139 7.65 59.79 -48.18
CA THR A 139 8.04 60.49 -49.41
C THR A 139 6.84 61.05 -50.19
N MET A 140 5.72 60.33 -50.24
CA MET A 140 4.48 60.85 -50.83
C MET A 140 3.87 62.04 -50.06
N VAL A 141 3.99 62.07 -48.73
CA VAL A 141 3.55 63.23 -47.91
C VAL A 141 4.44 64.44 -48.14
N GLU A 142 5.77 64.25 -48.20
CA GLU A 142 6.74 65.31 -48.51
C GLU A 142 6.47 65.93 -49.89
N VAL A 143 6.37 65.12 -50.94
CA VAL A 143 6.02 65.57 -52.29
C VAL A 143 4.66 66.28 -52.34
N THR A 144 3.68 65.84 -51.54
CA THR A 144 2.37 66.49 -51.48
C THR A 144 2.43 67.88 -50.84
N GLU A 145 3.23 68.06 -49.78
CA GLU A 145 3.40 69.36 -49.12
C GLU A 145 4.26 70.32 -49.96
N ASP A 146 5.24 69.80 -50.72
CA ASP A 146 6.00 70.59 -51.71
C ASP A 146 5.10 71.08 -52.86
N CYS A 147 4.28 70.20 -53.44
CA CYS A 147 3.28 70.57 -54.46
C CYS A 147 2.27 71.59 -53.94
N ARG A 148 1.93 71.53 -52.65
CA ARG A 148 1.04 72.49 -51.99
C ARG A 148 1.71 73.85 -51.79
N GLN A 149 3.00 73.89 -51.44
CA GLN A 149 3.77 75.14 -51.33
C GLN A 149 3.92 75.84 -52.68
N ASP A 150 4.21 75.11 -53.77
CA ASP A 150 4.21 75.72 -55.12
C ASP A 150 2.80 76.20 -55.51
N TYR A 151 1.75 75.43 -55.25
CA TYR A 151 0.37 75.87 -55.50
C TYR A 151 0.00 77.17 -54.77
N ASP A 152 0.31 77.29 -53.47
CA ASP A 152 0.03 78.51 -52.71
C ASP A 152 0.89 79.69 -53.19
N SER A 153 2.15 79.46 -53.58
CA SER A 153 3.02 80.46 -54.23
C SER A 153 2.46 80.95 -55.58
N LYS A 154 2.04 80.03 -56.46
CA LYS A 154 1.42 80.36 -57.75
C LYS A 154 0.06 81.05 -57.60
N LYS A 155 -0.66 80.76 -56.53
CA LYS A 155 -1.88 81.47 -56.14
C LYS A 155 -1.60 82.92 -55.72
N GLU A 156 -0.49 83.21 -55.05
CA GLU A 156 -0.03 84.58 -54.77
C GLU A 156 0.46 85.30 -56.05
N GLU A 157 1.25 84.66 -56.91
CA GLU A 157 1.65 85.22 -58.22
C GLU A 157 0.42 85.62 -59.07
N VAL A 158 -0.59 84.76 -59.13
CA VAL A 158 -1.85 85.01 -59.85
C VAL A 158 -2.63 86.18 -59.25
N GLU A 159 -2.61 86.36 -57.93
CA GLU A 159 -3.30 87.49 -57.29
C GLU A 159 -2.60 88.84 -57.55
N VAL A 160 -1.27 88.86 -57.57
CA VAL A 160 -0.50 90.05 -58.02
C VAL A 160 -0.81 90.38 -59.49
N LEU A 161 -0.83 89.38 -60.37
CA LEU A 161 -1.16 89.57 -61.79
C LEU A 161 -2.61 90.04 -62.00
N ARG A 162 -3.56 89.62 -61.17
CA ARG A 162 -4.94 90.16 -61.17
C ARG A 162 -4.93 91.65 -60.84
N GLN A 163 -4.22 92.07 -59.79
CA GLN A 163 -4.14 93.47 -59.38
C GLN A 163 -3.44 94.35 -60.44
N GLU A 164 -2.40 93.85 -61.10
CA GLU A 164 -1.79 94.54 -62.25
C GLU A 164 -2.76 94.68 -63.44
N LEU A 165 -3.50 93.62 -63.78
CA LEU A 165 -4.49 93.65 -64.87
C LEU A 165 -5.60 94.68 -64.58
N ASP A 166 -6.08 94.72 -63.33
CA ASP A 166 -7.09 95.67 -62.85
C ASP A 166 -6.60 97.13 -62.99
N LEU A 167 -5.33 97.38 -62.69
CA LEU A 167 -4.66 98.68 -62.90
C LEU A 167 -4.46 99.01 -64.38
N LYS A 168 -4.18 98.01 -65.23
CA LYS A 168 -4.04 98.19 -66.69
C LYS A 168 -5.40 98.52 -67.32
N GLU A 169 -6.47 97.83 -66.93
CA GLU A 169 -7.82 98.08 -67.43
C GLU A 169 -8.32 99.49 -67.05
N LYS A 170 -8.08 99.93 -65.80
CA LYS A 170 -8.35 101.30 -65.35
C LYS A 170 -7.59 102.34 -66.18
N LYS A 171 -6.33 102.07 -66.55
CA LYS A 171 -5.54 102.93 -67.46
C LYS A 171 -6.10 102.92 -68.89
N VAL A 172 -6.49 101.77 -69.44
CA VAL A 172 -7.10 101.66 -70.77
C VAL A 172 -8.40 102.46 -70.85
N LYS A 173 -9.28 102.37 -69.84
CA LYS A 173 -10.52 103.16 -69.75
C LYS A 173 -10.23 104.67 -69.74
N SER A 174 -9.19 105.10 -69.03
CA SER A 174 -8.74 106.49 -69.04
C SER A 174 -8.25 106.96 -70.42
N VAL A 175 -7.45 106.14 -71.13
CA VAL A 175 -6.98 106.43 -72.49
C VAL A 175 -8.12 106.42 -73.51
N GLN A 176 -9.10 105.53 -73.37
CA GLN A 176 -10.29 105.49 -74.23
C GLN A 176 -11.13 106.76 -74.09
N ASN A 177 -11.37 107.23 -72.86
CA ASN A 177 -12.09 108.49 -72.61
C ASN A 177 -11.38 109.69 -73.29
N LEU A 178 -10.05 109.76 -73.18
CA LEU A 178 -9.24 110.79 -73.83
C LEU A 178 -9.25 110.66 -75.36
N LEU A 179 -9.29 109.45 -75.91
CA LEU A 179 -9.37 109.22 -77.36
C LEU A 179 -10.73 109.65 -77.92
N GLU A 180 -11.83 109.37 -77.20
CA GLU A 180 -13.17 109.85 -77.56
C GLU A 180 -13.26 111.39 -77.49
N GLU A 181 -12.58 112.02 -76.54
CA GLU A 181 -12.51 113.48 -76.44
C GLU A 181 -11.72 114.11 -77.59
N ASN A 182 -10.53 113.56 -77.91
CA ASN A 182 -9.77 113.97 -79.11
C ASN A 182 -10.56 113.73 -80.41
N SER A 183 -11.34 112.64 -80.49
CA SER A 183 -12.21 112.37 -81.64
C SER A 183 -13.34 113.40 -81.78
N ARG A 184 -13.97 113.80 -80.66
CA ARG A 184 -14.95 114.89 -80.61
C ARG A 184 -14.34 116.23 -81.07
N GLU A 185 -13.11 116.55 -80.65
CA GLU A 185 -12.42 117.77 -81.10
C GLU A 185 -12.03 117.72 -82.59
N LEU A 186 -11.47 116.60 -83.08
CA LEU A 186 -11.13 116.43 -84.49
C LEU A 186 -12.36 116.57 -85.41
N ASN A 187 -13.51 116.03 -85.01
CA ASN A 187 -14.76 116.23 -85.73
C ASN A 187 -15.19 117.71 -85.75
N ALA A 188 -15.03 118.44 -84.64
CA ALA A 188 -15.28 119.87 -84.58
C ALA A 188 -14.27 120.72 -85.41
N GLN A 189 -13.06 120.20 -85.66
CA GLN A 189 -12.11 120.80 -86.62
C GLN A 189 -12.46 120.47 -88.08
N ALA A 190 -12.94 119.26 -88.36
CA ALA A 190 -13.41 118.84 -89.68
C ALA A 190 -14.64 119.65 -90.14
N GLU A 191 -15.59 119.93 -89.23
CA GLU A 191 -16.72 120.86 -89.45
C GLU A 191 -16.23 122.25 -89.91
N LYS A 192 -15.22 122.82 -89.22
CA LYS A 192 -14.60 124.12 -89.57
C LYS A 192 -13.91 124.08 -90.93
N LEU A 193 -13.17 123.01 -91.25
CA LEU A 193 -12.62 122.81 -92.60
C LEU A 193 -13.73 122.69 -93.67
N GLY A 194 -14.85 122.09 -93.32
CA GLY A 194 -16.06 122.02 -94.14
C GLY A 194 -16.71 123.38 -94.41
N SER A 195 -16.53 124.40 -93.56
CA SER A 195 -16.93 125.77 -93.89
C SER A 195 -15.92 126.46 -94.82
N VAL A 196 -14.61 126.26 -94.62
CA VAL A 196 -13.56 126.81 -95.50
C VAL A 196 -13.66 126.24 -96.93
N LYS A 197 -13.92 124.94 -97.07
CA LYS A 197 -14.11 124.29 -98.38
C LYS A 197 -15.33 124.82 -99.15
N ARG A 198 -16.38 125.26 -98.45
CA ARG A 198 -17.54 125.93 -99.07
C ARG A 198 -17.20 127.32 -99.61
N PHE A 199 -16.40 128.11 -98.89
CA PHE A 199 -15.87 129.39 -99.41
C PHE A 199 -15.01 129.20 -100.67
N LEU A 200 -14.13 128.19 -100.69
CA LEU A 200 -13.25 127.93 -101.83
C LEU A 200 -14.02 127.59 -103.12
N ASN A 201 -15.12 126.85 -103.00
CA ASN A 201 -15.98 126.50 -104.15
C ASN A 201 -16.68 127.74 -104.74
N GLU A 202 -17.08 128.73 -103.92
CA GLU A 202 -17.70 129.96 -104.44
C GLU A 202 -16.69 130.81 -105.22
N CYS A 203 -15.42 130.84 -104.79
CA CYS A 203 -14.34 131.48 -105.56
C CYS A 203 -14.13 130.84 -106.95
N SER A 204 -14.40 129.54 -107.11
CA SER A 204 -14.28 128.84 -108.41
C SER A 204 -15.34 129.29 -109.42
N ARG A 205 -16.59 129.49 -108.98
CA ARG A 205 -17.71 129.93 -109.85
C ARG A 205 -17.44 131.25 -110.58
N VAL A 206 -16.61 132.12 -110.01
CA VAL A 206 -16.22 133.41 -110.60
C VAL A 206 -15.29 133.23 -111.82
N VAL A 207 -14.50 132.15 -111.86
CA VAL A 207 -13.55 131.88 -112.95
C VAL A 207 -14.25 131.32 -114.18
N ASP A 208 -15.24 130.43 -114.00
CA ASP A 208 -15.92 129.78 -115.12
C ASP A 208 -16.82 130.74 -115.92
N ILE A 209 -17.43 131.73 -115.26
CA ILE A 209 -18.20 132.80 -115.92
C ILE A 209 -17.34 133.60 -116.92
N LYS A 210 -16.01 133.67 -116.72
CA LYS A 210 -15.07 134.32 -117.64
C LYS A 210 -14.64 133.45 -118.83
N ARG A 211 -15.02 132.18 -118.88
CA ARG A 211 -14.66 131.25 -119.96
C ARG A 211 -15.64 131.31 -121.14
N GLU A 212 -16.92 131.56 -120.86
CA GLU A 212 -18.00 131.54 -121.86
C GLU A 212 -17.93 132.70 -122.86
N GLU A 213 -17.37 133.85 -122.46
CA GLU A 213 -17.31 135.09 -123.27
C GLU A 213 -16.46 134.97 -124.55
N LEU A 214 -15.60 133.94 -124.67
CA LEU A 214 -14.68 133.75 -125.79
C LEU A 214 -15.23 132.86 -126.93
N SER A 215 -16.40 132.26 -126.77
CA SER A 215 -16.94 131.25 -127.71
C SER A 215 -17.35 131.82 -129.10
N VAL A 216 -17.64 133.12 -129.19
CA VAL A 216 -18.35 133.71 -130.35
C VAL A 216 -17.43 134.04 -131.54
N VAL A 217 -16.15 134.30 -131.32
CA VAL A 217 -15.22 134.80 -132.37
C VAL A 217 -14.65 133.68 -133.26
N HIS A 218 -14.84 132.41 -132.89
CA HIS A 218 -14.21 131.27 -133.57
C HIS A 218 -14.92 130.76 -134.85
N SER A 219 -15.99 131.43 -135.31
CA SER A 219 -16.85 130.94 -136.41
C SER A 219 -16.69 131.65 -137.75
N GLU A 220 -15.84 132.69 -137.85
CA GLU A 220 -15.89 133.66 -138.96
C GLU A 220 -14.57 133.85 -139.75
N LEU A 221 -13.53 133.06 -139.44
CA LEU A 221 -12.23 133.11 -140.15
C LEU A 221 -11.87 131.83 -140.94
N ASP A 222 -12.75 130.83 -140.93
CA ASP A 222 -12.57 129.54 -141.62
C ASP A 222 -12.77 129.60 -143.16
N GLN A 223 -12.73 130.81 -143.75
CA GLN A 223 -13.24 131.07 -145.10
C GLN A 223 -12.19 131.57 -146.13
N ARG A 224 -10.88 131.56 -145.80
CA ARG A 224 -9.80 132.01 -146.72
C ARG A 224 -8.53 131.14 -146.71
N LEU A 225 -8.68 129.90 -147.19
CA LEU A 225 -7.58 129.12 -147.74
C LEU A 225 -7.27 129.57 -149.18
N GLU A 226 -6.03 129.99 -149.45
CA GLU A 226 -5.29 129.66 -150.69
C GLU A 226 -3.80 130.08 -150.58
N ALA A 227 -2.91 129.46 -151.39
CA ALA A 227 -1.44 129.54 -151.35
C ALA A 227 -0.78 129.10 -150.00
N ARG A 228 -0.22 127.89 -149.80
CA ARG A 228 0.48 126.86 -150.61
C ARG A 228 2.01 127.04 -150.74
N GLU A 229 2.75 126.07 -150.18
CA GLU A 229 4.12 125.59 -150.46
C GLU A 229 5.30 126.57 -150.68
N GLU A 230 6.28 126.56 -149.74
CA GLU A 230 7.67 126.18 -150.05
C GLU A 230 8.32 125.50 -148.82
N GLY A 231 9.19 124.50 -149.05
CA GLY A 231 9.93 123.79 -148.00
C GLY A 231 11.41 123.58 -148.35
N GLU A 232 11.96 122.41 -148.01
CA GLU A 232 13.07 121.78 -148.75
C GLU A 232 14.42 122.53 -148.88
N LYS A 233 14.96 123.17 -147.82
CA LYS A 233 16.30 123.83 -147.90
C LYS A 233 17.23 123.81 -146.68
N ARG A 234 16.93 123.09 -145.58
CA ARG A 234 17.73 123.13 -144.32
C ARG A 234 18.46 121.85 -143.90
N LEU A 235 18.65 120.89 -144.80
CA LEU A 235 19.25 119.57 -144.50
C LEU A 235 20.72 119.49 -144.99
N ARG A 236 21.64 120.28 -144.39
CA ARG A 236 23.04 120.38 -144.87
C ARG A 236 24.11 120.69 -143.81
N VAL A 237 23.85 120.44 -142.53
CA VAL A 237 24.74 120.85 -141.40
C VAL A 237 25.20 119.65 -140.52
N MET A 238 24.67 118.45 -140.75
CA MET A 238 24.78 117.32 -139.81
C MET A 238 26.05 116.44 -139.98
N GLU A 239 26.99 116.85 -140.83
CA GLU A 239 28.03 115.96 -141.38
C GLU A 239 29.42 116.12 -140.71
N HIS A 240 29.59 117.07 -139.77
CA HIS A 240 30.89 117.36 -139.15
C HIS A 240 31.18 116.55 -137.88
N THR A 241 30.15 116.23 -137.09
CA THR A 241 30.28 115.78 -135.68
C THR A 241 30.68 114.32 -135.48
N ILE A 242 30.74 113.50 -136.52
CA ILE A 242 31.00 112.05 -136.41
C ILE A 242 32.50 111.74 -136.17
N LYS A 243 33.41 112.67 -136.51
CA LYS A 243 34.85 112.39 -136.59
C LYS A 243 35.55 112.22 -135.23
N GLU A 244 35.04 112.83 -134.16
CA GLU A 244 35.66 112.74 -132.81
C GLU A 244 35.32 111.44 -132.04
N CYS A 245 34.37 110.64 -132.51
CA CYS A 245 33.86 109.49 -131.75
C CYS A 245 34.78 108.25 -131.77
N VAL A 246 35.76 108.18 -132.68
CA VAL A 246 36.53 106.94 -132.95
C VAL A 246 37.64 106.70 -131.91
N GLU A 247 38.39 107.73 -131.49
CA GLU A 247 39.58 107.54 -130.65
C GLU A 247 39.28 107.05 -129.23
N LYS A 248 38.08 107.37 -128.70
CA LYS A 248 37.64 106.93 -127.36
C LYS A 248 37.38 105.41 -127.27
N VAL A 249 37.19 104.72 -128.40
CA VAL A 249 36.97 103.26 -128.43
C VAL A 249 38.30 102.51 -128.29
N ALA A 250 39.38 103.02 -128.86
CA ALA A 250 40.68 102.36 -128.92
C ALA A 250 41.40 102.23 -127.56
N ILE A 251 41.02 103.03 -126.57
CA ILE A 251 41.61 102.96 -125.21
C ILE A 251 41.00 101.79 -124.42
N LYS A 252 39.66 101.70 -124.37
CA LYS A 252 38.93 100.66 -123.63
C LYS A 252 39.26 99.23 -124.07
N ALA A 253 39.62 99.04 -125.34
CA ALA A 253 40.04 97.74 -125.86
C ALA A 253 41.27 97.16 -125.13
N ARG A 254 42.19 98.00 -124.64
CA ARG A 254 43.40 97.53 -123.94
C ARG A 254 43.15 97.21 -122.47
N GLU A 255 42.21 97.91 -121.84
CA GLU A 255 41.81 97.69 -120.45
C GLU A 255 41.18 96.30 -120.26
N LEU A 256 40.41 95.84 -121.26
CA LEU A 256 39.82 94.50 -121.27
C LEU A 256 40.87 93.38 -121.34
N GLN A 257 41.92 93.53 -122.16
CA GLN A 257 42.97 92.51 -122.29
C GLN A 257 43.71 92.26 -120.96
N PHE A 258 44.04 93.34 -120.24
CA PHE A 258 44.70 93.26 -118.94
C PHE A 258 43.84 92.55 -117.87
N LEU A 259 42.52 92.75 -117.90
CA LEU A 259 41.60 92.04 -117.02
C LEU A 259 41.43 90.56 -117.40
N GLU A 260 41.46 90.24 -118.71
CA GLU A 260 41.41 88.86 -119.20
C GLU A 260 42.62 88.05 -118.71
N ASP A 261 43.83 88.61 -118.82
CA ASP A 261 45.06 87.92 -118.42
C ASP A 261 45.14 87.76 -116.89
N LYS A 262 44.77 88.79 -116.12
CA LYS A 262 44.65 88.70 -114.66
C LYS A 262 43.61 87.68 -114.20
N THR A 263 42.56 87.43 -115.01
CA THR A 263 41.57 86.38 -114.73
C THR A 263 42.16 84.98 -114.90
N LYS A 264 43.08 84.79 -115.85
CA LYS A 264 43.79 83.50 -116.06
C LYS A 264 44.74 83.20 -114.91
N ASP A 265 45.47 84.20 -114.40
CA ASP A 265 46.34 84.04 -113.23
C ASP A 265 45.54 83.57 -112.00
N CYS A 266 44.42 84.24 -111.69
CA CYS A 266 43.52 83.82 -110.62
C CYS A 266 42.91 82.42 -110.83
N GLN A 267 42.72 81.97 -112.08
CA GLN A 267 42.24 80.62 -112.38
C GLN A 267 43.29 79.53 -112.10
N VAL A 268 44.59 79.85 -112.23
CA VAL A 268 45.69 78.94 -111.84
C VAL A 268 45.82 78.88 -110.32
N GLU A 269 45.77 80.03 -109.65
CA GLU A 269 45.83 80.10 -108.18
C GLU A 269 44.64 79.37 -107.51
N LEU A 270 43.43 79.50 -108.07
CA LEU A 270 42.24 78.77 -107.60
C LEU A 270 42.46 77.25 -107.66
N LYS A 271 42.97 76.72 -108.78
CA LYS A 271 43.24 75.28 -108.94
C LYS A 271 44.29 74.75 -107.97
N ALA A 272 45.34 75.52 -107.71
CA ALA A 272 46.33 75.17 -106.69
C ALA A 272 45.69 75.06 -105.29
N LYS A 273 44.74 75.96 -104.96
CA LYS A 273 43.98 75.86 -103.70
C LYS A 273 42.93 74.75 -103.69
N GLU A 274 42.32 74.40 -104.82
CA GLU A 274 41.48 73.20 -104.95
C GLU A 274 42.29 71.91 -104.72
N GLU A 275 43.57 71.87 -105.13
CA GLU A 275 44.47 70.74 -104.89
C GLU A 275 45.00 70.68 -103.44
N GLU A 276 45.34 71.81 -102.82
CA GLU A 276 45.65 71.88 -101.38
C GLU A 276 44.46 71.40 -100.53
N LEU A 277 43.25 71.87 -100.82
CA LEU A 277 42.02 71.45 -100.11
C LEU A 277 41.71 69.96 -100.29
N ARG A 278 42.04 69.38 -101.46
CA ARG A 278 41.92 67.94 -101.72
C ARG A 278 42.82 67.12 -100.78
N GLY A 279 44.10 67.48 -100.68
CA GLY A 279 45.05 66.81 -99.78
C GLY A 279 44.68 66.96 -98.31
N ILE A 280 44.14 68.12 -97.91
CA ILE A 280 43.60 68.32 -96.56
C ILE A 280 42.39 67.42 -96.30
N HIS A 281 41.48 67.26 -97.27
CA HIS A 281 40.33 66.38 -97.15
C HIS A 281 40.73 64.90 -97.02
N GLU A 282 41.66 64.42 -97.84
CA GLU A 282 42.20 63.05 -97.78
C GLU A 282 42.88 62.78 -96.43
N PHE A 283 43.65 63.73 -95.90
CA PHE A 283 44.24 63.62 -94.56
C PHE A 283 43.18 63.60 -93.45
N ILE A 284 42.15 64.44 -93.53
CA ILE A 284 41.04 64.42 -92.57
C ILE A 284 40.31 63.07 -92.60
N GLU A 285 40.07 62.49 -93.79
CA GLU A 285 39.42 61.19 -93.93
C GLU A 285 40.27 60.04 -93.32
N GLU A 286 41.60 60.08 -93.50
CA GLU A 286 42.53 59.15 -92.83
C GLU A 286 42.49 59.31 -91.30
N ARG A 287 42.58 60.56 -90.79
CA ARG A 287 42.49 60.85 -89.36
C ARG A 287 41.15 60.40 -88.76
N SER A 288 40.04 60.53 -89.49
CA SER A 288 38.71 60.07 -89.07
C SER A 288 38.65 58.54 -88.95
N LYS A 289 39.19 57.80 -89.92
CA LYS A 289 39.26 56.32 -89.87
C LYS A 289 40.16 55.83 -88.74
N GLU A 290 41.27 56.53 -88.46
CA GLU A 290 42.11 56.23 -87.31
C GLU A 290 41.36 56.47 -85.98
N LEU A 291 40.58 57.56 -85.89
CA LEU A 291 39.75 57.86 -84.71
C LEU A 291 38.67 56.78 -84.48
N GLU A 292 37.89 56.42 -85.50
CA GLU A 292 36.86 55.38 -85.45
C GLU A 292 37.45 54.02 -85.00
N SER A 293 38.67 53.69 -85.44
CA SER A 293 39.39 52.49 -84.99
C SER A 293 39.79 52.54 -83.51
N LYS A 294 40.13 53.73 -82.99
CA LYS A 294 40.49 53.94 -81.58
C LYS A 294 39.26 54.00 -80.68
N GLU A 295 38.15 54.57 -81.14
CA GLU A 295 36.86 54.53 -80.46
C GLU A 295 36.35 53.08 -80.32
N SER A 296 36.51 52.28 -81.37
CA SER A 296 36.23 50.83 -81.34
C SER A 296 37.11 50.09 -80.32
N GLN A 297 38.41 50.42 -80.24
CA GLN A 297 39.32 49.85 -79.22
C GLN A 297 38.94 50.30 -77.79
N LEU A 298 38.61 51.58 -77.60
CA LEU A 298 38.16 52.11 -76.31
C LEU A 298 36.84 51.46 -75.86
N HIS A 299 35.91 51.20 -76.77
CA HIS A 299 34.68 50.46 -76.46
C HIS A 299 34.98 49.03 -75.98
N SER A 300 35.89 48.33 -76.66
CA SER A 300 36.34 46.99 -76.22
C SER A 300 37.07 47.02 -74.87
N ILE A 301 37.87 48.05 -74.60
CA ILE A 301 38.55 48.24 -73.31
C ILE A 301 37.53 48.52 -72.20
N ASN A 302 36.53 49.36 -72.45
CA ASN A 302 35.47 49.61 -71.49
C ASN A 302 34.71 48.33 -71.14
N ILE A 303 34.34 47.48 -72.11
CA ILE A 303 33.68 46.19 -71.82
C ILE A 303 34.53 45.34 -70.85
N MET A 304 35.84 45.24 -71.08
CA MET A 304 36.74 44.50 -70.18
C MET A 304 36.89 45.17 -68.79
N ILE A 305 36.79 46.50 -68.70
CA ILE A 305 36.76 47.22 -67.41
C ILE A 305 35.46 46.92 -66.64
N GLU A 306 34.32 46.85 -67.32
CA GLU A 306 33.04 46.54 -66.67
C GLU A 306 33.00 45.06 -66.21
N GLU A 307 33.54 44.12 -67.00
CA GLU A 307 33.74 42.73 -66.57
C GLU A 307 34.66 42.64 -65.34
N LEU A 308 35.78 43.38 -65.32
CA LEU A 308 36.68 43.42 -64.16
C LEU A 308 36.03 44.08 -62.93
N ARG A 309 35.15 45.09 -63.11
CA ARG A 309 34.38 45.66 -62.00
C ARG A 309 33.39 44.63 -61.44
N TYR A 310 32.63 43.95 -62.30
CA TYR A 310 31.71 42.90 -61.87
C TYR A 310 32.44 41.75 -61.15
N LYS A 311 33.60 41.31 -61.66
CA LYS A 311 34.44 40.31 -60.97
C LYS A 311 34.98 40.81 -59.63
N LYS A 312 35.32 42.10 -59.50
CA LYS A 312 35.70 42.71 -58.21
C LYS A 312 34.52 42.69 -57.22
N GLU A 313 33.32 43.03 -57.66
CA GLU A 313 32.09 43.00 -56.84
C GLU A 313 31.77 41.56 -56.37
N GLU A 314 31.92 40.54 -57.23
CA GLU A 314 31.85 39.13 -56.84
C GLU A 314 32.90 38.76 -55.76
N PHE A 315 34.15 39.20 -55.91
CA PHE A 315 35.19 38.91 -54.91
C PHE A 315 34.92 39.60 -53.56
N GLU A 316 34.41 40.83 -53.56
CA GLU A 316 34.06 41.56 -52.33
C GLU A 316 32.87 40.89 -51.59
N GLU A 317 31.90 40.32 -52.31
CA GLU A 317 30.83 39.50 -51.72
C GLU A 317 31.34 38.13 -51.22
N ILE A 318 32.28 37.50 -51.93
CA ILE A 318 32.94 36.27 -51.45
C ILE A 318 33.71 36.53 -50.14
N ASP A 319 34.48 37.62 -50.06
CA ASP A 319 35.17 38.01 -48.83
C ASP A 319 34.18 38.35 -47.71
N ARG A 320 33.05 39.00 -48.01
CA ARG A 320 31.98 39.24 -47.03
C ARG A 320 31.44 37.92 -46.46
N LEU A 321 31.14 36.94 -47.32
CA LEU A 321 30.65 35.61 -46.94
C LEU A 321 31.70 34.78 -46.17
N ILE A 322 32.98 34.90 -46.52
CA ILE A 322 34.09 34.27 -45.79
C ILE A 322 34.20 34.84 -44.37
N ASN A 323 34.10 36.16 -44.20
CA ASN A 323 34.14 36.81 -42.90
C ASN A 323 32.89 36.52 -42.04
N GLU A 324 31.71 36.43 -42.65
CA GLU A 324 30.48 36.00 -41.98
C GLU A 324 30.61 34.54 -41.48
N ARG A 325 31.17 33.65 -42.32
CA ARG A 325 31.41 32.25 -41.96
C ARG A 325 32.50 32.05 -40.92
N SER A 326 33.57 32.84 -40.94
CA SER A 326 34.64 32.75 -39.92
C SER A 326 34.16 33.25 -38.55
N ALA A 327 33.35 34.32 -38.51
CA ALA A 327 32.69 34.78 -37.29
C ALA A 327 31.71 33.72 -36.73
N ALA A 328 30.90 33.09 -37.59
CA ALA A 328 30.00 32.00 -37.19
C ALA A 328 30.77 30.76 -36.68
N LEU A 329 31.95 30.47 -37.25
CA LEU A 329 32.80 29.36 -36.80
C LEU A 329 33.45 29.66 -35.45
N ALA A 330 33.95 30.88 -35.22
CA ALA A 330 34.47 31.31 -33.92
C ALA A 330 33.40 31.28 -32.81
N LEU A 331 32.14 31.58 -33.12
CA LEU A 331 31.03 31.36 -32.19
C LEU A 331 30.85 29.87 -31.85
N LYS A 332 30.93 28.98 -32.84
CA LYS A 332 30.84 27.52 -32.60
C LYS A 332 32.02 26.96 -31.82
N ASP A 333 33.23 27.47 -32.02
CA ASP A 333 34.38 27.12 -31.17
C ASP A 333 34.16 27.56 -29.71
N SER A 334 33.52 28.71 -29.48
CA SER A 334 33.16 29.17 -28.12
C SER A 334 32.06 28.31 -27.48
N GLU A 335 31.08 27.84 -28.25
CA GLU A 335 30.07 26.87 -27.80
C GLU A 335 30.70 25.52 -27.44
N LEU A 336 31.63 25.02 -28.27
CA LEU A 336 32.38 23.79 -28.02
C LEU A 336 33.21 23.89 -26.73
N GLY A 337 33.92 25.02 -26.51
CA GLY A 337 34.63 25.26 -25.25
C GLY A 337 33.70 25.28 -24.03
N SER A 338 32.51 25.86 -24.16
CA SER A 338 31.48 25.82 -23.11
C SER A 338 31.05 24.38 -22.79
N ILE A 339 30.75 23.59 -23.83
CA ILE A 339 30.38 22.16 -23.71
C ILE A 339 31.53 21.36 -23.08
N GLU A 340 32.78 21.58 -23.47
CA GLU A 340 33.95 20.89 -22.94
C GLU A 340 34.17 21.20 -21.45
N THR A 341 33.99 22.45 -21.01
CA THR A 341 34.03 22.78 -19.57
C THR A 341 32.85 22.20 -18.79
N ALA A 342 31.69 21.96 -19.42
CA ALA A 342 30.55 21.29 -18.81
C ALA A 342 30.81 19.78 -18.65
N ILE A 343 31.35 19.11 -19.69
CA ILE A 343 31.83 17.72 -19.61
C ILE A 343 32.91 17.59 -18.53
N GLY A 344 33.82 18.57 -18.43
CA GLY A 344 34.84 18.66 -17.39
C GLY A 344 34.31 18.93 -15.97
N LYS A 345 33.06 19.39 -15.80
CA LYS A 345 32.36 19.44 -14.49
C LYS A 345 31.74 18.07 -14.18
N LEU A 346 30.93 17.55 -15.09
CA LEU A 346 30.24 16.25 -14.96
C LEU A 346 31.24 15.11 -14.70
N SER A 347 32.40 15.11 -15.35
CA SER A 347 33.46 14.11 -15.15
C SER A 347 34.07 14.11 -13.73
N ARG A 348 34.06 15.27 -13.05
CA ARG A 348 34.52 15.38 -11.65
C ARG A 348 33.42 14.99 -10.67
N GLU A 349 32.17 15.32 -10.98
CA GLU A 349 31.00 14.88 -10.21
C GLU A 349 30.84 13.36 -10.27
N LEU A 350 31.03 12.75 -11.45
CA LEU A 350 31.06 11.29 -11.64
C LEU A 350 32.11 10.64 -10.74
N LYS A 351 33.37 11.12 -10.78
CA LYS A 351 34.44 10.63 -9.90
C LYS A 351 34.14 10.79 -8.41
N SER A 352 33.45 11.86 -8.01
CA SER A 352 32.99 12.03 -6.63
C SER A 352 31.93 10.97 -6.27
N LYS A 353 30.99 10.68 -7.17
CA LYS A 353 29.94 9.68 -6.96
C LYS A 353 30.45 8.25 -6.99
N GLU A 354 31.43 7.94 -7.83
CA GLU A 354 32.20 6.68 -7.77
C GLU A 354 32.85 6.51 -6.39
N GLY A 355 33.50 7.55 -5.87
CA GLY A 355 34.08 7.56 -4.52
C GLY A 355 33.05 7.44 -3.38
N GLU A 356 31.87 8.04 -3.52
CA GLU A 356 30.76 7.83 -2.57
C GLU A 356 30.26 6.38 -2.59
N LEU A 357 30.12 5.78 -3.77
CA LEU A 357 29.60 4.42 -3.97
C LEU A 357 30.61 3.35 -3.51
N GLU A 358 31.90 3.54 -3.80
CA GLU A 358 33.03 2.79 -3.22
C GLU A 358 32.98 2.78 -1.68
N ASN A 359 32.68 3.92 -1.06
CA ASN A 359 32.50 4.02 0.40
C ASN A 359 31.18 3.41 0.89
N MET A 360 30.13 3.36 0.07
CA MET A 360 28.88 2.65 0.39
C MET A 360 29.09 1.12 0.38
N MET A 361 29.77 0.57 -0.64
CA MET A 361 30.10 -0.86 -0.71
C MET A 361 30.96 -1.32 0.48
N LYS A 362 31.90 -0.49 0.94
CA LYS A 362 32.70 -0.77 2.15
C LYS A 362 31.83 -0.87 3.41
N ARG A 363 30.85 0.03 3.57
CA ARG A 363 29.87 -0.05 4.67
C ARG A 363 28.96 -1.27 4.54
N GLU A 364 28.49 -1.59 3.35
CA GLU A 364 27.66 -2.79 3.12
C GLU A 364 28.40 -4.08 3.50
N LYS A 365 29.68 -4.19 3.11
CA LYS A 365 30.56 -5.31 3.49
C LYS A 365 30.73 -5.40 5.02
N GLN A 366 31.01 -4.28 5.69
CA GLN A 366 31.08 -4.23 7.15
C GLN A 366 29.75 -4.62 7.81
N CYS A 367 28.61 -4.17 7.30
CA CYS A 367 27.29 -4.56 7.81
C CYS A 367 26.98 -6.05 7.60
N LYS A 368 27.45 -6.65 6.50
CA LYS A 368 27.39 -8.12 6.28
C LYS A 368 28.23 -8.89 7.31
N GLU A 369 29.45 -8.44 7.56
CA GLU A 369 30.34 -9.04 8.58
C GLU A 369 29.77 -8.88 10.01
N GLU A 370 29.17 -7.73 10.33
CA GLU A 370 28.45 -7.54 11.58
C GLU A 370 27.18 -8.39 11.69
N THR A 371 26.42 -8.59 10.61
CA THR A 371 25.18 -9.39 10.67
C THR A 371 25.47 -10.87 10.84
N GLU A 372 26.49 -11.41 10.15
CA GLU A 372 26.83 -12.83 10.28
C GLU A 372 27.47 -13.13 11.65
N SER A 373 28.34 -12.26 12.18
CA SER A 373 28.85 -12.40 13.55
C SER A 373 27.76 -12.23 14.62
N LYS A 374 26.77 -11.35 14.42
CA LYS A 374 25.58 -11.26 15.30
C LYS A 374 24.73 -12.53 15.25
N LYS A 375 24.60 -13.16 14.08
CA LYS A 375 23.87 -14.41 13.86
C LYS A 375 24.58 -15.61 14.51
N GLU A 376 25.90 -15.72 14.43
CA GLU A 376 26.71 -16.69 15.19
C GLU A 376 26.50 -16.53 16.70
N ASN A 377 26.54 -15.30 17.21
CA ASN A 377 26.25 -15.00 18.62
C ASN A 377 24.80 -15.37 19.00
N LEU A 378 23.83 -15.17 18.10
CA LEU A 378 22.43 -15.53 18.34
C LEU A 378 22.25 -17.06 18.42
N VAL A 379 22.92 -17.83 17.55
CA VAL A 379 22.97 -19.30 17.65
C VAL A 379 23.63 -19.76 18.97
N SER A 380 24.71 -19.10 19.41
CA SER A 380 25.37 -19.37 20.69
C SER A 380 24.47 -19.08 21.90
N ILE A 381 23.67 -18.02 21.84
CA ILE A 381 22.66 -17.69 22.86
C ILE A 381 21.51 -18.69 22.83
N GLN A 382 21.02 -19.08 21.65
CA GLN A 382 19.94 -20.06 21.50
C GLN A 382 20.34 -21.44 22.05
N ALA A 383 21.57 -21.90 21.80
CA ALA A 383 22.10 -23.14 22.38
C ALA A 383 22.13 -23.11 23.92
N LYS A 384 22.50 -21.97 24.52
CA LYS A 384 22.48 -21.79 25.98
C LYS A 384 21.07 -21.71 26.56
N LEU A 385 20.12 -21.13 25.81
CA LEU A 385 18.70 -21.08 26.19
C LEU A 385 18.08 -22.49 26.18
N GLU A 386 18.40 -23.27 25.15
CA GLU A 386 18.02 -24.67 24.97
C GLU A 386 18.57 -25.57 26.10
N GLU A 387 19.82 -25.35 26.52
CA GLU A 387 20.44 -26.03 27.67
C GLU A 387 19.80 -25.62 29.00
N ALA A 388 19.55 -24.31 29.20
CA ALA A 388 18.85 -23.81 30.39
C ALA A 388 17.41 -24.34 30.50
N ALA A 389 16.70 -24.49 29.38
CA ALA A 389 15.36 -25.09 29.35
C ALA A 389 15.40 -26.57 29.76
N LYS A 390 16.39 -27.34 29.29
CA LYS A 390 16.59 -28.75 29.68
C LYS A 390 16.93 -28.90 31.16
N ALA A 391 17.74 -27.98 31.71
CA ALA A 391 18.04 -27.92 33.13
C ALA A 391 16.80 -27.55 33.99
N LEU A 392 15.97 -26.61 33.51
CA LEU A 392 14.72 -26.22 34.17
C LEU A 392 13.70 -27.36 34.20
N ASP A 393 13.54 -28.09 33.09
CA ASP A 393 12.61 -29.23 33.00
C ASP A 393 13.09 -30.41 33.86
N LEU A 394 14.40 -30.66 33.93
CA LEU A 394 14.97 -31.62 34.89
C LEU A 394 14.65 -31.21 36.34
N LYS A 395 14.84 -29.94 36.69
CA LYS A 395 14.52 -29.41 38.03
C LYS A 395 13.03 -29.43 38.35
N SER A 396 12.15 -29.22 37.37
CA SER A 396 10.69 -29.41 37.52
C SER A 396 10.36 -30.87 37.84
N ARG A 397 10.96 -31.82 37.11
CA ARG A 397 10.79 -33.26 37.37
C ARG A 397 11.32 -33.69 38.75
N GLU A 398 12.47 -33.17 39.18
CA GLU A 398 12.97 -33.36 40.56
C GLU A 398 11.96 -32.81 41.60
N LEU A 399 11.48 -31.58 41.42
CA LEU A 399 10.54 -30.94 42.34
C LEU A 399 9.23 -31.73 42.45
N ASN A 400 8.72 -32.26 41.34
CA ASN A 400 7.54 -33.14 41.32
C ASN A 400 7.78 -34.46 42.09
N THR A 401 8.98 -35.05 42.01
CA THR A 401 9.30 -36.24 42.83
C THR A 401 9.45 -35.91 44.33
N VAL A 402 9.95 -34.72 44.68
CA VAL A 402 10.01 -34.25 46.07
C VAL A 402 8.60 -33.96 46.61
N GLN A 403 7.73 -33.34 45.81
CA GLN A 403 6.32 -33.09 46.11
C GLN A 403 5.59 -34.40 46.45
N ALA A 404 5.70 -35.42 45.58
CA ALA A 404 5.11 -36.74 45.83
C ALA A 404 5.66 -37.41 47.10
N SER A 405 6.98 -37.31 47.36
CA SER A 405 7.59 -37.83 48.59
C SER A 405 7.12 -37.08 49.85
N ILE A 406 6.78 -35.79 49.75
CA ILE A 406 6.20 -35.00 50.85
C ILE A 406 4.74 -35.42 51.09
N GLU A 407 3.98 -35.69 50.03
CA GLU A 407 2.59 -36.17 50.13
C GLU A 407 2.53 -37.56 50.80
N ASP A 408 3.40 -38.50 50.42
CA ASP A 408 3.54 -39.81 51.08
C ASP A 408 3.96 -39.67 52.57
N ARG A 409 4.93 -38.79 52.86
CA ARG A 409 5.34 -38.45 54.24
C ARG A 409 4.17 -37.89 55.06
N ASN A 410 3.33 -37.05 54.47
CA ASN A 410 2.15 -36.47 55.11
C ASN A 410 1.06 -37.53 55.37
N LEU A 411 0.86 -38.48 54.44
CA LEU A 411 -0.03 -39.63 54.65
C LEU A 411 0.49 -40.56 55.76
N GLU A 412 1.79 -40.85 55.79
CA GLU A 412 2.44 -41.60 56.87
C GLU A 412 2.22 -40.90 58.23
N LEU A 413 2.51 -39.60 58.31
CA LEU A 413 2.37 -38.80 59.53
C LEU A 413 0.91 -38.71 59.98
N ALA A 414 -0.04 -38.56 59.05
CA ALA A 414 -1.48 -38.58 59.35
C ALA A 414 -1.98 -39.97 59.80
N SER A 415 -1.29 -41.06 59.45
CA SER A 415 -1.58 -42.40 59.99
C SER A 415 -1.04 -42.56 61.41
N LYS A 416 0.21 -42.12 61.66
CA LYS A 416 0.84 -42.15 62.99
C LYS A 416 0.17 -41.22 63.99
N LYS A 417 -0.35 -40.07 63.54
CA LYS A 417 -1.20 -39.19 64.37
C LYS A 417 -2.46 -39.90 64.86
N ARG A 418 -3.17 -40.63 63.98
CA ARG A 418 -4.34 -41.44 64.35
C ARG A 418 -3.99 -42.61 65.29
N GLN A 419 -2.81 -43.21 65.14
CA GLN A 419 -2.32 -44.23 66.08
C GLN A 419 -2.05 -43.62 67.47
N LEU A 420 -1.42 -42.45 67.53
CA LEU A 420 -1.19 -41.73 68.80
C LEU A 420 -2.51 -41.26 69.44
N GLU A 421 -3.49 -40.82 68.66
CA GLU A 421 -4.84 -40.48 69.14
C GLU A 421 -5.54 -41.71 69.75
N SER A 422 -5.41 -42.90 69.14
CA SER A 422 -5.91 -44.16 69.72
C SER A 422 -5.20 -44.53 71.02
N ILE A 423 -3.86 -44.48 71.05
CA ILE A 423 -3.05 -44.79 72.23
C ILE A 423 -3.37 -43.81 73.37
N GLN A 424 -3.61 -42.54 73.07
CA GLN A 424 -4.01 -41.53 74.06
C GLN A 424 -5.38 -41.86 74.69
N ILE A 425 -6.34 -42.34 73.89
CA ILE A 425 -7.63 -42.83 74.39
C ILE A 425 -7.42 -44.03 75.32
N ASP A 426 -6.65 -45.04 74.89
CA ASP A 426 -6.34 -46.24 75.71
C ASP A 426 -5.66 -45.88 77.04
N ILE A 427 -4.75 -44.89 77.03
CA ILE A 427 -4.08 -44.36 78.24
C ILE A 427 -5.10 -43.66 79.16
N THR A 428 -5.99 -42.81 78.63
CA THR A 428 -7.02 -42.16 79.47
C THR A 428 -7.97 -43.17 80.11
N GLN A 429 -8.42 -44.21 79.38
CA GLN A 429 -9.23 -45.29 79.95
C GLN A 429 -8.47 -46.09 81.01
N ARG A 430 -7.15 -46.28 80.86
CA ARG A 430 -6.30 -46.90 81.90
C ARG A 430 -6.19 -46.03 83.15
N ALA A 431 -6.06 -44.71 83.00
CA ALA A 431 -6.01 -43.77 84.12
C ALA A 431 -7.34 -43.74 84.88
N GLU A 432 -8.48 -43.73 84.19
CA GLU A 432 -9.81 -43.82 84.80
C GLU A 432 -10.01 -45.15 85.57
N GLN A 433 -9.58 -46.28 84.99
CA GLN A 433 -9.61 -47.59 85.66
C GLN A 433 -8.71 -47.64 86.89
N LEU A 434 -7.53 -47.01 86.86
CA LEU A 434 -6.64 -46.90 88.02
C LEU A 434 -7.28 -46.04 89.13
N LEU A 435 -7.86 -44.89 88.78
CA LEU A 435 -8.51 -43.99 89.74
C LEU A 435 -9.72 -44.65 90.42
N LEU A 436 -10.50 -45.46 89.70
CA LEU A 436 -11.54 -46.32 90.28
C LEU A 436 -10.95 -47.37 91.25
N LYS A 437 -9.80 -47.97 90.92
CA LYS A 437 -9.12 -48.92 91.81
C LYS A 437 -8.49 -48.26 93.04
N GLU A 438 -8.01 -47.04 92.94
CA GLU A 438 -7.57 -46.24 94.09
C GLU A 438 -8.74 -45.90 95.01
N GLN A 439 -9.93 -45.60 94.47
CA GLN A 439 -11.16 -45.41 95.26
C GLN A 439 -11.62 -46.71 95.95
N GLU A 440 -11.58 -47.85 95.26
CA GLU A 440 -11.85 -49.17 95.88
C GLU A 440 -10.86 -49.48 97.03
N LEU A 441 -9.57 -49.20 96.83
CA LEU A 441 -8.54 -49.41 97.85
C LEU A 441 -8.72 -48.47 99.06
N ALA A 442 -9.06 -47.21 98.84
CA ALA A 442 -9.36 -46.26 99.92
C ALA A 442 -10.59 -46.69 100.73
N PHE A 443 -11.64 -47.19 100.07
CA PHE A 443 -12.81 -47.77 100.73
C PHE A 443 -12.42 -48.98 101.60
N LEU A 444 -11.69 -49.94 101.03
CA LEU A 444 -11.21 -51.12 101.76
C LEU A 444 -10.33 -50.72 102.97
N GLN A 445 -9.41 -49.77 102.79
CA GLN A 445 -8.54 -49.27 103.86
C GLN A 445 -9.34 -48.60 105.00
N SER A 446 -10.41 -47.88 104.69
CA SER A 446 -11.33 -47.31 105.69
C SER A 446 -12.04 -48.40 106.51
N SER A 447 -12.52 -49.47 105.85
CA SER A 447 -13.17 -50.60 106.52
C SER A 447 -12.20 -51.40 107.41
N ALA A 448 -10.94 -51.55 106.98
CA ALA A 448 -9.90 -52.22 107.77
C ALA A 448 -9.56 -51.43 109.06
N LEU A 449 -9.54 -50.10 108.97
CA LEU A 449 -9.35 -49.22 110.14
C LEU A 449 -10.53 -49.32 111.13
N GLU A 450 -11.75 -49.50 110.65
CA GLU A 450 -12.94 -49.71 111.48
C GLU A 450 -12.92 -51.08 112.18
N CYS A 451 -12.56 -52.15 111.45
CA CYS A 451 -12.30 -53.47 112.03
C CYS A 451 -11.22 -53.43 113.12
N ALA A 452 -10.13 -52.69 112.91
CA ALA A 452 -9.06 -52.53 113.92
C ALA A 452 -9.54 -51.83 115.20
N LYS A 453 -10.36 -50.78 115.09
CA LYS A 453 -10.99 -50.10 116.23
C LYS A 453 -11.91 -51.04 117.02
N SER A 454 -12.68 -51.88 116.32
CA SER A 454 -13.55 -52.88 116.93
C SER A 454 -12.75 -53.92 117.72
N LEU A 455 -11.66 -54.44 117.15
CA LEU A 455 -10.77 -55.41 117.80
C LEU A 455 -10.13 -54.85 119.08
N GLU A 456 -9.64 -53.60 119.05
CA GLU A 456 -9.05 -52.92 120.21
C GLU A 456 -10.09 -52.68 121.33
N SER A 457 -11.36 -52.46 120.99
CA SER A 457 -12.45 -52.38 121.98
C SER A 457 -12.73 -53.73 122.66
N LYS A 458 -12.62 -54.84 121.91
CA LYS A 458 -12.81 -56.20 122.45
C LYS A 458 -11.67 -56.65 123.34
N LYS A 459 -10.43 -56.29 123.00
CA LYS A 459 -9.24 -56.52 123.83
C LYS A 459 -9.42 -55.93 125.25
N LYS A 460 -9.79 -54.66 125.33
CA LYS A 460 -10.07 -53.95 126.60
C LYS A 460 -11.22 -54.54 127.40
N GLN A 461 -12.15 -55.25 126.74
CA GLN A 461 -13.23 -55.97 127.43
C GLN A 461 -12.74 -57.29 128.07
N CYS A 462 -11.70 -57.92 127.53
CA CYS A 462 -11.07 -59.09 128.14
C CYS A 462 -10.24 -58.73 129.37
N ASP A 463 -9.45 -57.66 129.30
CA ASP A 463 -8.55 -57.23 130.39
C ASP A 463 -9.30 -57.00 131.73
N LEU A 464 -10.56 -56.53 131.66
CA LEU A 464 -11.42 -56.31 132.82
C LEU A 464 -11.92 -57.60 133.50
N MET A 465 -11.90 -58.76 132.84
CA MET A 465 -12.30 -60.04 133.45
C MET A 465 -11.18 -60.75 134.21
N GLN A 466 -9.94 -60.25 134.14
CA GLN A 466 -8.78 -60.90 134.73
C GLN A 466 -8.78 -60.85 136.28
N ASN A 467 -9.25 -59.74 136.86
CA ASN A 467 -9.15 -59.46 138.29
C ASN A 467 -9.91 -60.45 139.21
N PRO A 468 -11.18 -60.83 138.98
CA PRO A 468 -11.86 -61.81 139.84
C PRO A 468 -11.26 -63.22 139.76
N ILE A 469 -10.54 -63.55 138.69
CA ILE A 469 -9.85 -64.84 138.57
C ILE A 469 -8.66 -64.89 139.56
N THR A 470 -7.94 -63.78 139.75
CA THR A 470 -6.80 -63.72 140.67
C THR A 470 -7.18 -63.85 142.15
N GLU A 471 -8.35 -63.33 142.58
CA GLU A 471 -8.86 -63.59 143.94
C GLU A 471 -9.24 -65.06 144.13
N CYS A 472 -9.94 -65.65 143.14
CA CYS A 472 -10.34 -67.06 143.18
C CYS A 472 -9.15 -68.03 143.28
N SER A 473 -7.97 -67.67 142.74
CA SER A 473 -6.76 -68.47 142.90
C SER A 473 -6.13 -68.39 144.31
N GLN A 474 -6.26 -67.26 145.02
CA GLN A 474 -5.73 -67.14 146.39
C GLN A 474 -6.57 -67.94 147.40
N GLU A 475 -7.88 -67.99 147.22
CA GLU A 475 -8.75 -68.84 148.05
C GLU A 475 -8.45 -70.34 147.83
N LEU A 476 -8.15 -70.74 146.58
CA LEU A 476 -7.74 -72.10 146.25
C LEU A 476 -6.43 -72.52 146.95
N GLU A 477 -5.43 -71.62 146.98
CA GLU A 477 -4.15 -71.90 147.67
C GLU A 477 -4.34 -72.08 149.20
N SER A 478 -5.29 -71.35 149.80
CA SER A 478 -5.63 -71.51 151.22
C SER A 478 -6.20 -72.89 151.54
N LYS A 479 -6.96 -73.48 150.60
CA LYS A 479 -7.52 -74.84 150.71
C LYS A 479 -6.44 -75.91 150.60
N THR A 480 -5.45 -75.73 149.72
CA THR A 480 -4.33 -76.68 149.54
C THR A 480 -3.57 -76.92 150.85
N ARG A 481 -3.23 -75.85 151.58
CA ARG A 481 -2.48 -75.95 152.86
C ARG A 481 -3.29 -76.62 153.99
N GLN A 482 -4.63 -76.64 153.90
CA GLN A 482 -5.47 -77.42 154.83
C GLN A 482 -5.38 -78.93 154.53
N LEU A 483 -5.21 -79.32 153.26
CA LEU A 483 -5.14 -80.71 152.84
C LEU A 483 -3.84 -81.38 153.32
N GLU A 484 -2.72 -80.67 153.23
CA GLU A 484 -1.39 -81.15 153.67
C GLU A 484 -1.36 -81.48 155.19
N SER A 485 -2.04 -80.66 156.02
CA SER A 485 -2.18 -80.91 157.46
C SER A 485 -3.03 -82.16 157.78
N VAL A 486 -3.97 -82.54 156.91
CA VAL A 486 -4.74 -83.79 157.06
C VAL A 486 -3.90 -84.98 156.61
N GLN A 487 -3.17 -84.84 155.50
CA GLN A 487 -2.35 -85.91 154.95
C GLN A 487 -1.23 -86.34 155.92
N GLN A 488 -0.59 -85.41 156.63
CA GLN A 488 0.45 -85.73 157.62
C GLN A 488 -0.06 -86.51 158.85
N ARG A 489 -1.36 -86.42 159.21
CA ARG A 489 -1.95 -87.27 160.27
C ARG A 489 -2.33 -88.66 159.78
N SER A 490 -2.52 -88.85 158.46
CA SER A 490 -2.90 -90.16 157.90
C SER A 490 -1.76 -91.18 157.95
N SER A 491 -0.51 -90.72 157.87
CA SER A 491 0.70 -91.57 157.89
C SER A 491 1.00 -92.20 159.25
N GLU A 492 0.55 -91.62 160.37
CA GLU A 492 0.84 -92.14 161.71
C GLU A 492 -0.08 -93.31 162.11
N CYS A 493 -1.24 -93.48 161.45
CA CYS A 493 -2.27 -94.43 161.86
C CYS A 493 -2.17 -95.82 161.21
N PHE A 494 -1.37 -95.99 160.15
CA PHE A 494 -1.21 -97.29 159.46
C PHE A 494 -0.23 -98.26 160.13
N ALA A 495 0.62 -97.80 161.06
CA ALA A 495 1.60 -98.65 161.73
C ALA A 495 0.98 -99.62 162.76
N ASP A 496 -0.20 -99.32 163.30
CA ASP A 496 -0.79 -100.03 164.45
C ASP A 496 -1.80 -101.13 164.06
N LEU A 497 -2.09 -101.30 162.75
CA LEU A 497 -3.11 -102.23 162.27
C LEU A 497 -2.57 -103.58 161.76
N GLU A 498 -1.34 -103.64 161.25
CA GLU A 498 -0.75 -104.90 160.71
C GLU A 498 0.04 -105.71 161.76
N LEU A 499 0.07 -105.25 163.02
CA LEU A 499 0.40 -106.11 164.16
C LEU A 499 -0.67 -107.20 164.37
N LYS A 500 -1.89 -107.02 163.81
CA LYS A 500 -3.04 -107.91 164.01
C LYS A 500 -3.15 -109.09 163.04
N GLU A 501 -2.38 -109.13 161.95
CA GLU A 501 -2.43 -110.28 161.03
C GLU A 501 -1.61 -111.48 161.55
N LYS A 502 -0.69 -111.27 162.50
CA LYS A 502 0.40 -112.22 162.79
C LYS A 502 0.22 -113.20 163.94
N GLN A 503 -0.83 -113.10 164.77
CA GLN A 503 -1.08 -114.08 165.84
C GLN A 503 -2.56 -114.40 166.04
N LEU A 504 -2.88 -115.70 166.03
CA LEU A 504 -4.19 -116.35 166.16
C LEU A 504 -5.06 -116.37 164.87
N HIS A 505 -4.97 -117.35 163.96
CA HIS A 505 -4.21 -118.62 163.95
C HIS A 505 -4.48 -119.55 165.15
N LYS A 506 -5.67 -120.18 165.22
CA LYS A 506 -5.92 -121.23 166.25
C LYS A 506 -7.01 -122.30 165.99
N LEU A 507 -7.60 -122.38 164.80
CA LEU A 507 -8.45 -123.52 164.39
C LEU A 507 -8.09 -123.98 162.97
N ASP A 508 -8.39 -125.25 162.67
CA ASP A 508 -8.23 -125.97 161.39
C ASP A 508 -6.83 -126.39 160.91
N VAL A 509 -5.87 -126.54 161.83
CA VAL A 509 -4.84 -127.61 161.71
C VAL A 509 -4.84 -128.45 162.99
N SER A 510 -5.96 -129.12 163.26
CA SER A 510 -6.12 -130.34 164.08
C SER A 510 -7.60 -130.71 164.13
N ILE A 511 -7.94 -131.99 163.94
CA ILE A 511 -9.30 -132.56 164.03
C ILE A 511 -10.26 -131.99 162.94
N GLY A 512 -10.44 -132.61 161.77
CA GLY A 512 -10.06 -133.97 161.35
C GLY A 512 -10.91 -135.04 162.03
N GLU A 513 -11.53 -135.94 161.24
CA GLU A 513 -12.50 -136.96 161.74
C GLU A 513 -13.82 -136.37 162.28
N HIS A 514 -15.00 -136.98 162.14
CA HIS A 514 -15.47 -138.03 161.23
C HIS A 514 -16.95 -137.66 160.91
N SER A 515 -17.35 -137.52 159.63
CA SER A 515 -17.95 -138.60 158.83
C SER A 515 -19.25 -139.22 159.40
N GLN A 516 -20.41 -138.79 158.88
CA GLN A 516 -21.50 -139.74 158.57
C GLN A 516 -22.53 -139.22 157.55
N VAL A 517 -22.50 -139.86 156.37
CA VAL A 517 -23.63 -140.16 155.47
C VAL A 517 -24.66 -141.03 156.24
N PRO A 518 -25.99 -141.03 155.98
CA PRO A 518 -26.78 -140.63 154.79
C PRO A 518 -27.85 -139.54 155.13
N GLU A 519 -29.01 -139.29 154.48
CA GLU A 519 -29.83 -140.10 153.55
C GLU A 519 -30.85 -139.29 152.69
N MET A 520 -31.20 -139.88 151.54
CA MET A 520 -32.47 -139.79 150.80
C MET A 520 -32.99 -138.47 150.18
N ILE A 521 -33.25 -138.59 148.85
CA ILE A 521 -34.22 -137.83 148.02
C ILE A 521 -33.80 -136.40 147.62
N LYS A 522 -33.72 -136.01 146.33
CA LYS A 522 -33.63 -136.73 145.04
C LYS A 522 -33.31 -135.69 143.93
N LYS A 523 -32.34 -135.95 143.03
CA LYS A 523 -31.88 -135.03 141.95
C LYS A 523 -31.24 -133.73 142.49
N GLU A 524 -30.51 -132.91 141.74
CA GLU A 524 -29.96 -133.00 140.36
C GLU A 524 -28.51 -132.48 140.53
N CYS A 525 -27.43 -133.26 140.54
CA CYS A 525 -27.03 -134.40 139.72
C CYS A 525 -26.74 -134.02 138.26
N ASN A 526 -25.46 -134.12 137.91
CA ASN A 526 -24.87 -134.13 136.57
C ASN A 526 -24.75 -132.78 135.83
N VAL A 527 -23.57 -132.33 135.37
CA VAL A 527 -22.39 -132.95 134.70
C VAL A 527 -22.44 -132.68 133.19
N GLN A 528 -21.36 -132.06 132.69
CA GLN A 528 -20.70 -132.34 131.41
C GLN A 528 -21.57 -133.00 130.33
N CYS A 529 -22.04 -132.22 129.36
CA CYS A 529 -22.07 -132.60 127.94
C CYS A 529 -22.66 -131.48 127.07
N MET A 530 -22.17 -131.41 125.83
CA MET A 530 -22.95 -131.02 124.65
C MET A 530 -23.48 -129.55 124.65
N GLU A 531 -23.90 -129.02 123.50
CA GLU A 531 -25.30 -128.69 123.15
C GLU A 531 -26.02 -127.68 124.08
N LEU A 532 -26.83 -126.72 123.61
CA LEU A 532 -27.11 -126.15 122.27
C LEU A 532 -27.35 -124.63 122.51
N GLU A 533 -26.99 -123.70 121.63
CA GLU A 533 -27.62 -123.47 120.32
C GLU A 533 -29.14 -123.20 120.43
N LEU A 534 -29.52 -121.95 120.68
CA LEU A 534 -30.57 -121.24 119.91
C LEU A 534 -30.59 -119.75 120.28
N GLY A 535 -29.73 -118.91 119.68
CA GLY A 535 -28.71 -119.34 118.71
C GLY A 535 -27.75 -118.24 118.27
N LYS A 536 -26.56 -118.69 117.89
CA LYS A 536 -25.81 -118.07 116.79
C LYS A 536 -26.60 -118.22 115.47
N GLN A 537 -26.15 -117.53 114.43
CA GLN A 537 -26.57 -117.72 113.03
C GLN A 537 -28.01 -117.30 112.66
N ARG A 538 -28.44 -116.09 113.05
CA ARG A 538 -29.26 -115.21 112.18
C ARG A 538 -29.01 -113.74 112.53
N LEU A 539 -28.52 -112.86 111.64
CA LEU A 539 -28.09 -113.03 110.25
C LEU A 539 -26.97 -112.02 109.92
N ASP A 540 -25.71 -112.49 109.85
CA ASP A 540 -24.63 -111.76 109.17
C ASP A 540 -24.61 -112.11 107.66
N SER A 541 -25.82 -112.34 107.10
CA SER A 541 -26.09 -112.67 105.69
C SER A 541 -27.57 -112.44 105.32
N ILE A 542 -28.20 -111.39 105.88
CA ILE A 542 -29.15 -110.56 105.13
C ILE A 542 -28.80 -109.09 105.43
N GLU A 543 -27.89 -108.41 104.74
CA GLU A 543 -27.28 -108.66 103.43
C GLU A 543 -28.30 -108.75 102.27
N LYS A 544 -28.30 -107.78 101.35
CA LYS A 544 -29.07 -107.86 100.08
C LYS A 544 -30.58 -108.07 100.22
N SER A 545 -31.23 -107.34 101.13
CA SER A 545 -32.43 -106.59 100.72
C SER A 545 -32.41 -105.24 101.42
N LEU A 546 -32.07 -104.20 100.67
CA LEU A 546 -33.02 -103.44 99.85
C LEU A 546 -34.09 -102.82 100.76
N GLU A 547 -33.92 -101.54 101.11
CA GLU A 547 -34.21 -100.39 100.23
C GLU A 547 -35.70 -100.02 100.35
N LYS A 548 -36.04 -98.85 99.85
CA LYS A 548 -37.41 -98.48 99.52
C LYS A 548 -38.30 -98.31 100.75
N ARG A 549 -37.91 -97.23 101.45
CA ARG A 549 -38.82 -96.10 101.71
C ARG A 549 -39.81 -96.41 102.84
N SER A 550 -40.59 -95.36 103.11
CA SER A 550 -41.88 -95.44 103.77
C SER A 550 -41.81 -95.70 105.29
N ARG A 551 -42.32 -94.77 106.11
CA ARG A 551 -43.09 -93.57 105.72
C ARG A 551 -43.29 -92.65 106.93
N GLU A 552 -44.09 -91.59 106.69
CA GLU A 552 -44.74 -90.76 107.70
C GLU A 552 -43.78 -89.88 108.55
N MET A 553 -43.93 -88.54 108.60
CA MET A 553 -45.04 -87.74 109.17
C MET A 553 -45.04 -87.77 110.72
N GLU A 554 -45.26 -86.67 111.45
CA GLU A 554 -45.54 -85.26 111.12
C GLU A 554 -45.15 -84.36 112.33
N SER A 555 -45.25 -83.02 112.42
CA SER A 555 -45.93 -81.98 111.62
C SER A 555 -45.43 -80.54 111.92
N ARG A 556 -45.39 -79.68 110.88
CA ARG A 556 -45.99 -78.31 110.74
C ARG A 556 -45.61 -77.18 111.75
N ALA A 557 -45.76 -75.87 111.48
CA ALA A 557 -46.43 -75.11 110.38
C ALA A 557 -45.70 -73.75 110.07
N ARG A 558 -45.45 -73.37 108.79
CA ARG A 558 -46.19 -72.37 107.93
C ARG A 558 -45.83 -70.86 108.16
N THR A 559 -45.76 -69.89 107.21
CA THR A 559 -45.92 -69.70 105.71
C THR A 559 -45.49 -68.24 105.31
N SER A 560 -45.30 -67.70 104.07
CA SER A 560 -45.18 -68.20 102.66
C SER A 560 -44.77 -67.10 101.60
N VAL A 561 -43.59 -67.26 100.93
CA VAL A 561 -43.31 -67.17 99.45
C VAL A 561 -43.56 -65.91 98.56
N HIS A 562 -42.53 -65.47 97.75
CA HIS A 562 -42.42 -65.01 96.30
C HIS A 562 -40.98 -64.44 95.98
N ALA A 563 -40.33 -64.26 94.80
CA ALA A 563 -40.51 -64.33 93.30
C ALA A 563 -41.02 -63.05 92.55
N GLY A 564 -40.55 -62.51 91.39
CA GLY A 564 -39.48 -62.75 90.33
C GLY A 564 -39.36 -61.48 89.38
N VAL A 565 -38.74 -61.31 88.17
CA VAL A 565 -37.94 -62.07 87.14
C VAL A 565 -36.97 -61.11 86.32
N VAL A 566 -36.54 -61.35 85.03
CA VAL A 566 -35.18 -60.93 84.46
C VAL A 566 -35.03 -60.63 82.89
N ALA A 567 -34.24 -59.60 82.47
CA ALA A 567 -33.26 -59.32 81.29
C ALA A 567 -33.47 -59.06 79.71
N GLN A 568 -32.67 -58.09 79.12
CA GLN A 568 -31.74 -58.00 77.87
C GLN A 568 -32.03 -57.66 76.30
N ASN A 569 -31.31 -56.64 75.68
CA ASN A 569 -30.40 -56.52 74.42
C ASN A 569 -30.68 -56.16 72.83
N TRP A 570 -29.80 -55.32 72.13
CA TRP A 570 -29.32 -55.05 70.64
C TRP A 570 -29.94 -54.04 69.48
N LYS A 571 -29.45 -53.90 68.16
CA LYS A 571 -29.35 -52.67 67.14
C LYS A 571 -29.77 -52.82 65.56
N HIS A 572 -29.62 -52.05 64.38
CA HIS A 572 -28.87 -50.88 63.63
C HIS A 572 -29.46 -50.32 62.16
N PRO A 573 -28.89 -49.33 61.31
CA PRO A 573 -29.47 -48.53 60.07
C PRO A 573 -28.72 -48.25 58.62
N SER A 574 -29.17 -47.37 57.60
CA SER A 574 -28.58 -47.03 56.17
C SER A 574 -28.96 -45.71 55.25
N ILE A 575 -28.68 -45.53 53.87
CA ILE A 575 -28.33 -44.26 52.99
C ILE A 575 -28.79 -44.07 51.41
N ASN A 576 -28.80 -42.86 50.66
CA ASN A 576 -28.43 -42.44 49.16
C ASN A 576 -29.08 -41.15 48.34
N LYS A 577 -28.68 -40.65 47.07
CA LYS A 577 -29.16 -39.37 46.29
C LYS A 577 -29.28 -39.08 44.64
N PRO A 578 -28.66 -38.11 43.79
CA PRO A 578 -29.26 -37.27 42.59
C PRO A 578 -28.50 -36.87 41.18
N VAL A 579 -29.01 -36.04 40.13
CA VAL A 579 -28.32 -35.22 38.95
C VAL A 579 -29.19 -34.34 37.84
N LEU A 580 -28.71 -33.77 36.64
CA LEU A 580 -29.17 -32.54 35.75
C LEU A 580 -28.87 -32.39 34.13
N ALA A 581 -29.47 -31.43 33.27
CA ALA A 581 -28.89 -30.50 32.12
C ALA A 581 -29.46 -30.17 30.60
N SER A 582 -29.32 -28.89 30.03
CA SER A 582 -29.02 -28.30 28.60
C SER A 582 -30.01 -27.56 27.52
N CYS A 583 -29.50 -26.80 26.45
CA CYS A 583 -30.12 -25.64 25.63
C CYS A 583 -30.00 -25.46 24.01
N GLN A 584 -30.06 -24.21 23.37
CA GLN A 584 -30.58 -23.77 21.98
C GLN A 584 -29.65 -23.03 20.90
N ASN A 585 -30.16 -22.59 19.68
CA ASN A 585 -29.48 -21.76 18.58
C ASN A 585 -30.42 -21.07 17.47
N SER A 586 -30.03 -20.01 16.68
CA SER A 586 -30.52 -19.57 15.28
C SER A 586 -30.25 -18.07 14.78
N GLN A 587 -30.60 -17.68 13.51
CA GLN A 587 -30.18 -16.46 12.72
C GLN A 587 -31.21 -15.97 11.62
N PRO A 588 -31.17 -14.71 11.06
CA PRO A 588 -31.76 -14.38 9.72
C PRO A 588 -31.03 -13.30 8.82
N THR A 589 -31.58 -12.98 7.62
CA THR A 589 -31.01 -12.13 6.51
C THR A 589 -32.01 -11.08 5.94
N ILE A 590 -31.55 -10.06 5.16
CA ILE A 590 -32.36 -8.91 4.63
C ILE A 590 -32.06 -8.62 3.14
N ALA A 591 -33.06 -8.14 2.36
CA ALA A 591 -32.96 -7.73 0.95
C ALA A 591 -32.85 -6.20 0.72
N PHE A 592 -32.32 -5.78 -0.44
CA PHE A 592 -32.03 -4.38 -0.81
C PHE A 592 -32.85 -3.85 -2.00
N ASP A 593 -32.99 -2.52 -2.12
CA ASP A 593 -33.55 -1.84 -3.31
C ASP A 593 -32.64 -0.73 -3.85
N GLY A 594 -32.82 -0.38 -5.13
CA GLY A 594 -31.96 0.56 -5.86
C GLY A 594 -32.03 2.02 -5.41
N LYS A 595 -33.16 2.47 -4.83
CA LYS A 595 -33.27 3.84 -4.32
C LYS A 595 -32.57 3.96 -2.96
N LYS A 596 -32.65 2.93 -2.10
CA LYS A 596 -31.82 2.81 -0.89
C LYS A 596 -30.31 2.68 -1.20
N LEU A 597 -29.95 2.04 -2.31
CA LEU A 597 -28.54 1.98 -2.76
C LEU A 597 -27.99 3.38 -3.03
N GLN A 598 -28.75 4.22 -3.74
CA GLN A 598 -28.38 5.61 -4.03
C GLN A 598 -28.32 6.50 -2.77
N THR A 599 -29.25 6.33 -1.82
CA THR A 599 -29.19 7.04 -0.52
C THR A 599 -27.96 6.64 0.30
N SER A 600 -27.54 5.37 0.21
CA SER A 600 -26.32 4.86 0.87
C SER A 600 -25.04 5.40 0.21
N LEU A 601 -25.04 5.54 -1.13
CA LEU A 601 -23.95 6.16 -1.90
C LEU A 601 -23.82 7.66 -1.64
N TYR A 602 -24.92 8.36 -1.35
CA TYR A 602 -24.87 9.77 -0.94
C TYR A 602 -24.13 9.95 0.39
N GLN A 603 -24.46 9.15 1.42
CA GLN A 603 -23.75 9.16 2.71
C GLN A 603 -22.24 8.85 2.57
N LEU A 604 -21.85 8.08 1.55
CA LEU A 604 -20.46 7.72 1.28
C LEU A 604 -19.59 8.89 0.79
N PHE A 605 -20.15 9.80 0.00
CA PHE A 605 -19.37 10.87 -0.64
C PHE A 605 -18.95 12.00 0.33
N LEU A 606 -19.50 12.03 1.55
CA LEU A 606 -19.14 12.99 2.61
C LEU A 606 -17.99 12.53 3.51
N GLY A 607 -17.46 11.32 3.32
CA GLY A 607 -16.12 10.96 3.81
C GLY A 607 -16.01 9.64 4.57
N GLN A 608 -15.79 8.54 3.84
CA GLN A 608 -14.83 7.49 4.23
C GLN A 608 -14.58 6.51 3.07
N ASN A 609 -13.31 6.26 2.76
CA ASN A 609 -12.87 5.52 1.58
C ASN A 609 -13.02 3.98 1.72
N ARG A 610 -14.09 3.50 2.39
CA ARG A 610 -14.17 2.14 2.96
C ARG A 610 -15.35 1.26 2.52
N LEU A 611 -16.31 1.75 1.73
CA LEU A 611 -17.42 0.92 1.23
C LEU A 611 -17.45 0.74 -0.30
N CYS A 612 -16.47 1.28 -1.05
CA CYS A 612 -16.39 1.09 -2.50
C CYS A 612 -16.40 -0.40 -2.89
N HIS A 613 -15.69 -1.25 -2.13
CA HIS A 613 -15.70 -2.71 -2.30
C HIS A 613 -17.11 -3.30 -2.23
N LYS A 614 -17.95 -2.84 -1.29
CA LYS A 614 -19.27 -3.43 -1.06
C LYS A 614 -20.31 -3.02 -2.10
N VAL A 615 -20.15 -1.85 -2.71
CA VAL A 615 -20.97 -1.44 -3.87
C VAL A 615 -20.50 -2.15 -5.15
N LEU A 616 -19.18 -2.30 -5.34
CA LEU A 616 -18.62 -3.12 -6.43
C LEU A 616 -19.12 -4.58 -6.35
N GLU A 617 -19.02 -5.19 -5.17
CA GLU A 617 -19.50 -6.54 -4.85
C GLU A 617 -20.99 -6.70 -5.18
N ILE A 618 -21.85 -5.77 -4.79
CA ILE A 618 -23.29 -5.79 -5.13
C ILE A 618 -23.54 -5.68 -6.64
N ILE A 619 -22.78 -4.86 -7.37
CA ILE A 619 -22.92 -4.72 -8.84
C ILE A 619 -22.37 -5.95 -9.57
N GLN A 620 -21.33 -6.59 -9.04
CA GLN A 620 -20.69 -7.77 -9.63
C GLN A 620 -21.41 -9.10 -9.31
N THR A 621 -22.24 -9.14 -8.27
CA THR A 621 -22.97 -10.35 -7.82
C THR A 621 -24.48 -10.31 -8.05
N SER A 622 -25.01 -9.31 -8.76
CA SER A 622 -26.44 -9.16 -9.01
C SER A 622 -26.84 -9.41 -10.46
N ASP A 623 -27.69 -10.41 -10.69
CA ASP A 623 -28.26 -10.76 -12.01
C ASP A 623 -29.13 -9.63 -12.63
N ASP A 624 -29.51 -8.62 -11.83
CA ASP A 624 -30.28 -7.44 -12.23
C ASP A 624 -29.43 -6.14 -12.09
N ALA A 625 -28.09 -6.23 -12.09
CA ALA A 625 -27.18 -5.09 -11.92
C ALA A 625 -27.47 -3.91 -12.89
N ALA A 626 -27.71 -4.20 -14.17
CA ALA A 626 -28.09 -3.18 -15.15
C ALA A 626 -29.38 -2.44 -14.75
N LYS A 627 -30.40 -3.18 -14.30
CA LYS A 627 -31.69 -2.63 -13.85
C LYS A 627 -31.57 -1.81 -12.56
N LEU A 628 -30.73 -2.26 -11.62
CA LEU A 628 -30.43 -1.53 -10.38
C LEU A 628 -29.73 -0.20 -10.66
N VAL A 629 -28.73 -0.20 -11.55
CA VAL A 629 -28.05 1.03 -12.00
C VAL A 629 -29.01 1.95 -12.74
N LEU A 630 -29.83 1.41 -13.65
CA LEU A 630 -30.80 2.20 -14.41
C LEU A 630 -31.82 2.92 -13.52
N ASN A 631 -32.34 2.23 -12.50
CA ASN A 631 -33.26 2.83 -11.52
C ASN A 631 -32.63 3.97 -10.68
N ALA A 632 -31.29 4.01 -10.57
CA ALA A 632 -30.59 5.12 -9.93
C ALA A 632 -30.39 6.33 -10.88
N MET A 633 -30.42 6.11 -12.20
CA MET A 633 -30.29 7.19 -13.19
C MET A 633 -31.49 8.15 -13.19
N GLU A 634 -32.66 7.73 -12.71
CA GLU A 634 -33.84 8.60 -12.55
C GLU A 634 -33.55 9.90 -11.79
N GLN A 635 -32.59 9.91 -10.85
CA GLN A 635 -32.28 11.07 -10.01
C GLN A 635 -31.16 11.98 -10.58
N PHE A 636 -30.63 11.70 -11.78
CA PHE A 636 -29.55 12.50 -12.38
C PHE A 636 -29.98 13.94 -12.75
N TYR A 637 -31.26 14.09 -13.11
CA TYR A 637 -31.97 15.36 -13.26
C TYR A 637 -33.12 15.41 -12.24
N PRO A 638 -32.86 15.78 -10.97
CA PRO A 638 -33.92 15.85 -9.96
C PRO A 638 -34.94 16.93 -10.33
N PRO A 639 -36.26 16.67 -10.23
CA PRO A 639 -37.28 17.65 -10.56
C PRO A 639 -37.30 18.81 -9.55
N ASP A 640 -37.23 20.04 -10.07
CA ASP A 640 -37.17 21.36 -9.40
C ASP A 640 -37.08 21.37 -7.86
N LEU A 641 -35.85 21.41 -7.37
CA LEU A 641 -35.53 21.61 -5.96
C LEU A 641 -35.37 23.11 -5.63
N GLY A 642 -36.49 23.81 -5.50
CA GLY A 642 -36.51 25.12 -4.87
C GLY A 642 -35.99 25.04 -3.43
N ASN A 643 -34.96 25.85 -3.11
CA ASN A 643 -34.18 25.88 -1.85
C ASN A 643 -34.81 25.16 -0.65
N ARG A 644 -34.40 23.91 -0.45
CA ARG A 644 -34.54 23.20 0.83
C ARG A 644 -33.16 22.72 1.28
N ASP A 645 -32.61 23.43 2.26
CA ASP A 645 -31.39 23.05 2.95
C ASP A 645 -31.47 21.60 3.46
N GLY A 646 -30.40 20.83 3.22
CA GLY A 646 -30.29 19.43 3.64
C GLY A 646 -30.31 18.40 2.51
N LEU A 647 -30.60 18.77 1.25
CA LEU A 647 -30.37 17.88 0.10
C LEU A 647 -28.94 18.00 -0.46
N PRO A 648 -28.44 16.96 -1.19
CA PRO A 648 -27.13 17.02 -1.83
C PRO A 648 -27.04 18.13 -2.88
N GLY A 649 -25.88 18.79 -2.96
CA GLY A 649 -25.53 19.59 -4.14
C GLY A 649 -25.53 18.72 -5.39
N ILE A 650 -26.12 19.22 -6.49
CA ILE A 650 -26.45 18.42 -7.68
C ILE A 650 -25.23 17.72 -8.32
N GLY A 651 -24.05 18.37 -8.29
CA GLY A 651 -22.78 17.76 -8.71
C GLY A 651 -22.32 16.55 -7.89
N VAL A 652 -22.85 16.29 -6.69
CA VAL A 652 -22.60 15.03 -5.94
C VAL A 652 -23.44 13.89 -6.49
N ILE A 653 -24.72 14.16 -6.79
CA ILE A 653 -25.66 13.17 -7.36
C ILE A 653 -25.13 12.70 -8.73
N ARG A 654 -24.71 13.65 -9.58
CA ARG A 654 -24.17 13.36 -10.92
C ARG A 654 -22.90 12.50 -10.88
N ARG A 655 -21.94 12.84 -10.00
CA ARG A 655 -20.72 12.02 -9.80
C ARG A 655 -21.03 10.62 -9.29
N SER A 656 -22.01 10.48 -8.39
CA SER A 656 -22.47 9.17 -7.91
C SER A 656 -23.08 8.31 -9.03
N CYS A 657 -23.83 8.93 -9.95
CA CYS A 657 -24.40 8.25 -11.12
C CYS A 657 -23.33 7.85 -12.15
N ILE A 658 -22.39 8.74 -12.46
CA ILE A 658 -21.24 8.46 -13.34
C ILE A 658 -20.45 7.25 -12.80
N PHE A 659 -20.13 7.23 -11.51
CA PHE A 659 -19.45 6.11 -10.87
C PHE A 659 -20.23 4.78 -10.98
N LEU A 660 -21.57 4.80 -10.87
CA LEU A 660 -22.39 3.60 -11.08
C LEU A 660 -22.34 3.11 -12.54
N LEU A 661 -22.40 4.02 -13.52
CA LEU A 661 -22.29 3.68 -14.95
C LEU A 661 -20.91 3.11 -15.31
N GLU A 662 -19.84 3.72 -14.82
CA GLU A 662 -18.46 3.23 -15.01
C GLU A 662 -18.23 1.83 -14.44
N ASN A 663 -18.85 1.53 -13.30
CA ASN A 663 -18.76 0.19 -12.70
C ASN A 663 -19.68 -0.83 -13.38
N LEU A 664 -20.81 -0.41 -13.97
CA LEU A 664 -21.60 -1.27 -14.86
C LEU A 664 -20.78 -1.64 -16.10
N ILE A 665 -20.15 -0.66 -16.76
CA ILE A 665 -19.23 -0.89 -17.89
C ILE A 665 -18.12 -1.88 -17.51
N ARG A 666 -17.46 -1.65 -16.35
CA ARG A 666 -16.39 -2.51 -15.82
C ARG A 666 -16.85 -3.92 -15.42
N SER A 667 -18.11 -4.09 -15.02
CA SER A 667 -18.69 -5.40 -14.65
C SER A 667 -19.03 -6.29 -15.85
N ALA A 668 -19.18 -5.69 -17.05
CA ALA A 668 -19.63 -6.37 -18.27
C ALA A 668 -20.97 -7.15 -18.14
N ALA A 669 -21.81 -6.80 -17.15
CA ALA A 669 -23.08 -7.47 -16.88
C ALA A 669 -24.03 -7.50 -18.09
N GLU A 670 -24.89 -8.52 -18.16
CA GLU A 670 -25.81 -8.70 -19.29
C GLU A 670 -26.92 -7.64 -19.29
N ILE A 671 -27.03 -6.90 -20.40
CA ILE A 671 -28.02 -5.84 -20.59
C ILE A 671 -29.22 -6.44 -21.32
N LYS A 672 -30.19 -6.89 -20.54
CA LYS A 672 -31.50 -7.38 -21.00
C LYS A 672 -32.21 -6.32 -21.90
N PRO A 673 -33.01 -6.72 -22.91
CA PRO A 673 -33.56 -5.77 -23.89
C PRO A 673 -34.52 -4.71 -23.31
N GLN A 674 -35.25 -5.02 -22.24
CA GLN A 674 -36.22 -4.09 -21.62
C GLN A 674 -35.49 -2.92 -20.95
N GLU A 675 -34.42 -3.22 -20.23
CA GLU A 675 -33.50 -2.27 -19.62
C GLU A 675 -32.80 -1.41 -20.69
N ARG A 676 -32.43 -1.99 -21.84
CA ARG A 676 -31.88 -1.22 -22.97
C ARG A 676 -32.90 -0.23 -23.57
N GLU A 677 -34.18 -0.62 -23.69
CA GLU A 677 -35.24 0.27 -24.19
C GLU A 677 -35.56 1.40 -23.18
N ALA A 678 -35.59 1.09 -21.88
CA ALA A 678 -35.76 2.09 -20.82
C ALA A 678 -34.56 3.06 -20.73
N ALA A 679 -33.33 2.56 -20.89
CA ALA A 679 -32.12 3.38 -21.00
C ALA A 679 -32.13 4.27 -22.25
N MET A 680 -32.66 3.79 -23.38
CA MET A 680 -32.84 4.62 -24.58
C MET A 680 -33.77 5.81 -24.32
N LYS A 681 -34.91 5.59 -23.63
CA LYS A 681 -35.85 6.66 -23.28
C LYS A 681 -35.21 7.72 -22.38
N LEU A 682 -34.48 7.29 -21.36
CA LEU A 682 -33.70 8.20 -20.49
C LEU A 682 -32.60 8.93 -21.27
N ALA A 683 -31.86 8.26 -22.16
CA ALA A 683 -30.82 8.89 -22.96
C ALA A 683 -31.37 9.97 -23.92
N VAL A 684 -32.53 9.74 -24.55
CA VAL A 684 -33.23 10.74 -25.36
C VAL A 684 -33.69 11.93 -24.51
N GLU A 685 -34.26 11.67 -23.31
CA GLU A 685 -34.66 12.72 -22.37
C GLU A 685 -33.46 13.55 -21.90
N TRP A 686 -32.34 12.90 -21.54
CA TRP A 686 -31.11 13.57 -21.10
C TRP A 686 -30.51 14.42 -22.21
N LYS A 687 -30.46 13.91 -23.45
CA LYS A 687 -30.00 14.66 -24.63
C LYS A 687 -30.81 15.94 -24.82
N GLY A 688 -32.14 15.89 -24.61
CA GLY A 688 -33.02 17.07 -24.64
C GLY A 688 -32.81 18.06 -23.49
N LYS A 689 -32.06 17.70 -22.45
CA LYS A 689 -31.74 18.56 -21.29
C LYS A 689 -30.31 19.10 -21.28
N LEU A 690 -29.43 18.61 -22.16
CA LEU A 690 -28.04 19.11 -22.26
C LEU A 690 -28.00 20.59 -22.62
N LYS A 691 -27.20 21.36 -21.88
CA LYS A 691 -26.89 22.76 -22.18
C LYS A 691 -25.42 22.88 -22.59
N PHE A 692 -25.12 23.79 -23.51
CA PHE A 692 -23.76 24.04 -23.96
C PHE A 692 -22.85 24.47 -22.79
N PRO A 693 -21.57 24.05 -22.78
CA PRO A 693 -20.74 24.07 -21.57
C PRO A 693 -20.38 25.49 -21.13
N THR A 694 -20.95 25.93 -20.01
CA THR A 694 -20.61 27.21 -19.34
C THR A 694 -20.22 27.03 -17.86
N SER A 695 -20.21 25.80 -17.33
CA SER A 695 -19.91 25.52 -15.93
C SER A 695 -19.42 24.08 -15.71
N ALA A 696 -18.81 23.83 -14.55
CA ALA A 696 -18.40 22.48 -14.12
C ALA A 696 -19.60 21.51 -13.98
N GLU A 697 -20.79 22.02 -13.68
CA GLU A 697 -22.00 21.18 -13.56
C GLU A 697 -22.54 20.72 -14.91
N HIS A 698 -22.30 21.49 -15.98
CA HIS A 698 -22.62 21.10 -17.36
C HIS A 698 -21.61 20.07 -17.91
N SER A 699 -20.32 20.16 -17.53
CA SER A 699 -19.35 19.11 -17.85
C SER A 699 -19.77 17.74 -17.28
N LEU A 700 -20.29 17.72 -16.04
CA LEU A 700 -20.86 16.51 -15.43
C LEU A 700 -22.16 16.03 -16.10
N GLU A 701 -23.00 16.91 -16.67
CA GLU A 701 -24.17 16.51 -17.47
C GLU A 701 -23.76 15.76 -18.74
N ILE A 702 -22.78 16.31 -19.47
CA ILE A 702 -22.27 15.74 -20.71
C ILE A 702 -21.56 14.39 -20.45
N LEU A 703 -20.66 14.33 -19.46
CA LEU A 703 -19.99 13.09 -19.07
C LEU A 703 -20.97 12.01 -18.62
N GLY A 704 -22.01 12.37 -17.86
CA GLY A 704 -23.08 11.44 -17.47
C GLY A 704 -23.85 10.87 -18.67
N PHE A 705 -24.23 11.72 -19.63
CA PHE A 705 -24.88 11.27 -20.87
C PHE A 705 -23.99 10.33 -21.70
N LEU A 706 -22.70 10.68 -21.89
CA LEU A 706 -21.74 9.84 -22.60
C LEU A 706 -21.58 8.47 -21.91
N LYS A 707 -21.49 8.44 -20.57
CA LYS A 707 -21.41 7.19 -19.79
C LYS A 707 -22.71 6.37 -19.84
N LEU A 708 -23.88 7.00 -19.99
CA LEU A 708 -25.15 6.29 -20.15
C LEU A 708 -25.23 5.57 -21.51
N ILE A 709 -24.84 6.23 -22.60
CA ILE A 709 -24.88 5.63 -23.94
C ILE A 709 -23.78 4.57 -24.15
N GLU A 710 -22.64 4.71 -23.46
CA GLU A 710 -21.60 3.68 -23.37
C GLU A 710 -22.11 2.45 -22.60
N ALA A 711 -22.58 2.64 -21.36
CA ALA A 711 -22.98 1.54 -20.47
C ALA A 711 -24.09 0.65 -21.03
N TYR A 712 -25.10 1.24 -21.69
CA TYR A 712 -26.23 0.48 -22.26
C TYR A 712 -26.07 0.17 -23.75
N LYS A 713 -24.87 0.41 -24.32
CA LYS A 713 -24.53 0.16 -25.73
C LYS A 713 -25.54 0.81 -26.68
N LEU A 714 -25.82 2.11 -26.47
CA LEU A 714 -26.81 2.90 -27.18
C LEU A 714 -26.21 3.83 -28.25
N ALA A 715 -24.88 3.98 -28.29
CA ALA A 715 -24.19 4.97 -29.14
C ALA A 715 -24.62 4.96 -30.61
N SER A 716 -24.91 3.79 -31.20
CA SER A 716 -25.37 3.66 -32.59
C SER A 716 -26.77 4.20 -32.89
N ALA A 717 -27.53 4.64 -31.88
CA ALA A 717 -28.81 5.32 -32.04
C ALA A 717 -28.69 6.86 -32.01
N PHE A 718 -27.47 7.39 -31.87
CA PHE A 718 -27.19 8.82 -31.86
C PHE A 718 -26.15 9.18 -32.95
N ASN A 719 -26.13 10.43 -33.36
CA ASN A 719 -25.21 10.92 -34.40
C ASN A 719 -23.76 10.89 -33.89
N ALA A 720 -22.88 10.19 -34.62
CA ALA A 720 -21.47 10.03 -34.24
C ALA A 720 -20.73 11.37 -34.12
N ASN A 721 -21.04 12.35 -34.96
CA ASN A 721 -20.41 13.67 -34.91
C ASN A 721 -20.79 14.42 -33.62
N GLU A 722 -22.08 14.38 -33.25
CA GLU A 722 -22.58 14.99 -32.01
C GLU A 722 -21.99 14.31 -30.76
N ILE A 723 -21.79 12.99 -30.78
CA ILE A 723 -21.07 12.27 -29.71
C ILE A 723 -19.61 12.77 -29.63
N GLN A 724 -18.93 12.91 -30.77
CA GLN A 724 -17.54 13.37 -30.81
C GLN A 724 -17.38 14.82 -30.33
N ASP A 725 -18.30 15.71 -30.69
CA ASP A 725 -18.31 17.10 -30.21
C ASP A 725 -18.53 17.18 -28.69
N LEU A 726 -19.42 16.34 -28.15
CA LEU A 726 -19.61 16.22 -26.70
C LEU A 726 -18.35 15.68 -25.99
N ILE A 727 -17.69 14.67 -26.53
CA ILE A 727 -16.39 14.17 -26.02
C ILE A 727 -15.33 15.27 -26.04
N ASN A 728 -15.19 15.97 -27.18
CA ASN A 728 -14.25 17.07 -27.36
C ASN A 728 -14.48 18.17 -26.29
N SER A 729 -15.73 18.49 -25.98
CA SER A 729 -16.07 19.51 -24.97
C SER A 729 -15.66 19.14 -23.54
N VAL A 730 -15.80 17.86 -23.15
CA VAL A 730 -15.35 17.38 -21.83
C VAL A 730 -13.82 17.41 -21.74
N SER A 731 -13.12 16.91 -22.77
CA SER A 731 -11.65 16.92 -22.79
C SER A 731 -11.03 18.31 -22.93
N GLN A 732 -11.77 19.32 -23.38
CA GLN A 732 -11.35 20.73 -23.28
C GLN A 732 -11.54 21.26 -21.86
N PHE A 733 -12.64 20.94 -21.19
CA PHE A 733 -12.89 21.34 -19.80
C PHE A 733 -11.86 20.73 -18.83
N GLU A 734 -11.51 19.44 -19.00
CA GLU A 734 -10.50 18.76 -18.19
C GLU A 734 -9.14 19.49 -18.28
N LYS A 735 -8.65 19.77 -19.50
CA LYS A 735 -7.40 20.51 -19.73
C LYS A 735 -7.43 21.93 -19.16
N ALA A 736 -8.58 22.61 -19.23
CA ALA A 736 -8.76 23.94 -18.64
C ALA A 736 -8.70 23.90 -17.10
N GLN A 737 -9.22 22.83 -16.48
CA GLN A 737 -9.16 22.64 -15.03
C GLN A 737 -7.76 22.20 -14.55
N GLU A 738 -7.07 21.33 -15.29
CA GLU A 738 -5.65 20.97 -15.04
C GLU A 738 -4.76 22.21 -15.09
N SER A 739 -4.99 23.10 -16.07
CA SER A 739 -4.27 24.38 -16.21
C SER A 739 -4.48 25.36 -15.07
N GLN A 740 -5.43 25.11 -14.15
CA GLN A 740 -5.71 25.94 -12.97
C GLN A 740 -5.26 25.30 -11.64
N GLN A 741 -4.66 24.10 -11.65
CA GLN A 741 -4.20 23.44 -10.42
C GLN A 741 -2.68 23.39 -10.32
N VAL A 742 -2.15 24.11 -9.32
CA VAL A 742 -0.76 23.98 -8.85
C VAL A 742 -0.52 22.52 -8.43
N PRO A 743 0.61 21.88 -8.81
CA PRO A 743 0.80 20.44 -8.63
C PRO A 743 0.86 20.03 -7.14
N GLY A 744 -0.30 19.61 -6.61
CA GLY A 744 -0.50 19.35 -5.18
C GLY A 744 -1.45 18.19 -4.84
N SER A 745 -1.87 17.39 -5.82
CA SER A 745 -2.55 16.10 -5.57
C SER A 745 -2.47 15.18 -6.77
N SER A 746 -2.32 13.87 -6.52
CA SER A 746 -2.38 12.85 -7.55
C SER A 746 -3.83 12.53 -7.89
N ALA A 747 -4.28 12.98 -9.06
CA ALA A 747 -5.48 12.47 -9.72
C ALA A 747 -5.05 11.70 -10.98
N VAL A 748 -5.62 10.52 -11.21
CA VAL A 748 -5.26 9.66 -12.35
C VAL A 748 -6.10 10.07 -13.57
N PRO A 749 -5.48 10.37 -14.73
CA PRO A 749 -6.23 10.70 -15.95
C PRO A 749 -7.13 9.55 -16.42
N LEU A 750 -8.40 9.86 -16.71
CA LEU A 750 -9.39 8.89 -17.18
C LEU A 750 -9.21 8.61 -18.68
N VAL A 751 -8.31 7.68 -19.01
CA VAL A 751 -8.07 7.26 -20.40
C VAL A 751 -9.26 6.45 -20.93
N LEU A 752 -10.12 7.10 -21.71
CA LEU A 752 -11.14 6.45 -22.54
C LEU A 752 -10.48 5.65 -23.67
N LYS A 753 -10.19 4.37 -23.41
CA LYS A 753 -9.87 3.40 -24.47
C LYS A 753 -11.17 2.87 -25.09
N TYR A 754 -11.53 3.36 -26.26
CA TYR A 754 -12.41 2.60 -27.16
C TYR A 754 -11.58 1.56 -27.92
N GLY A 755 -12.14 0.36 -28.08
CA GLY A 755 -11.50 -0.73 -28.81
C GLY A 755 -11.59 -0.53 -30.31
N ASP A 756 -10.50 -0.82 -31.01
CA ASP A 756 -10.50 -0.94 -32.47
C ASP A 756 -11.47 -2.05 -32.90
N GLY A 757 -12.33 -1.76 -33.87
CA GLY A 757 -13.58 -2.47 -34.09
C GLY A 757 -14.07 -2.31 -35.51
N SER A 758 -13.52 -3.14 -36.40
CA SER A 758 -13.67 -3.08 -37.85
C SER A 758 -15.11 -2.86 -38.33
N ILE A 759 -15.30 -1.82 -39.16
CA ILE A 759 -16.51 -1.62 -39.96
C ILE A 759 -16.13 -1.74 -41.44
N SER A 760 -16.89 -2.56 -42.16
CA SER A 760 -17.08 -2.50 -43.62
C SER A 760 -18.50 -2.02 -43.89
#